data_AF-A0AAJ1S0A2-F1
#
_entry.id   AF-A0AAJ1S0A2-F1
#
_cell.length_a   1.000
_cell.length_b   1.000
_cell.length_c   1.000
_cell.angle_alpha   90.00
_cell.angle_beta   90.00
_cell.angle_gamma   90.00
#
_symmetry.space_group_name_H-M   'P 1'
#
loop_
_entity.id
_entity.type
_entity.pdbx_description
1 polymer ?
#
loop_
_entity_poly.entity_id
_entity_poly.type
_entity_poly.pdbx_seq_one_letter_code
_entity_poly.pdbx_strand_id
1 'polypeptide(L)'
;MRQPSRHQNILPITLVILLLGMSASVTIDSGDRSELAEDKPTLETHANSTLHFPGSQAGSIYSSSTVSASYDNTCAVLDNNSVKCWGEGQVGRGGWGDNSDRRTPTHVLLGWQSGTPSLATEVGQGSGASGHHTCTIMVDGTIQCWGEDFSGQIGHGGNSGWHTTPYPVAMPAGKTAIQVSNGGHHTCAIMDDHSLYCWGENSEGIVGTGQRGNDHTTPYPIDLPAGRTAVAVSTGWKNSCVILDDGTGMCWGLNTVGQIGDGTTTNRDEPTPITILPTSSTLAAIAIGGGGGTGATNGSESGTTTCALLNNGSVACWGKNDVGQFGDGTTISSTSPKYALLPPGRTAISIDVGRFHACSILDDNSSVCWGNNTDGQIGDGTTITRLTPTYVDFPNGHFSTISTGQYHTCGIASNASVHCWGKHEDGALGLGTSDGVNIQDSDIPAYVELGDINPNSTVLASASLGERDHDNDGIVSIFDSTPWVAESCSPGQYLSGLQCIDASPGHHVPYHDMTEQYECYPGTYQPNYGQSSCIDTSPGYFTDVNGSIDQSPCFAGTYQPADGQSSCIDVDRGNYSDAGLAYQIPCPPGTYQPDLGQPSCLDADPGNYVSEPQQFDQTKCSPGTYQPVAGKTGCFLATEGHYAPGFGSVDQLACEPGTYAPSSGMDSCHPADPGYYVTDGGAIDQMACPIGSHQPTPASIGCSLVDPGHYAPELGTPFQIPCPAGNYQPNSGSEDCIEVEQGHYAPGPAATSQTECDAGSYAPESGLGECLLADPGHHVSDGGSVSQTACSAGYHQPDSGASECLANEIGHYTDEGGTAEQIPCSPGTYQSMMGATSCSEADYGFHVPNSGSAGQEPCLIGTYQSFTGQSDCTDAETGHYVDIHEAAVSTACSLGTYQPERGQTECIDADPGNHVPLTGSPTQTPCERGTYQEMWAQAECIDSQPGYYVSTSGSDFQTACDAGTYQDVAGKMSCKEADVDHFVAESAATNQEMCKDGSTQPAMGQINCIESDTSPVFVMGAAAVVAVVVLILVYTQSQKKEAPKRRKKIDTELGHLGVQKGKGRKRRRRPPEGKRRKRPPEGKRRRRPPNED
;
A
#
# COMPACT_ATOMS: atom_id res chain seq x y z
N MET A 1 -28.13 -17.98 50.70
CA MET A 1 -28.07 -18.28 52.16
C MET A 1 -27.93 -19.79 52.34
N ARG A 2 -27.30 -20.25 53.44
CA ARG A 2 -27.48 -21.57 54.10
C ARG A 2 -27.68 -22.85 53.25
N GLN A 3 -26.67 -23.73 53.26
CA GLN A 3 -26.83 -25.18 53.48
C GLN A 3 -27.49 -25.47 54.86
N PRO A 4 -27.91 -26.72 55.26
CA PRO A 4 -27.59 -28.04 54.68
C PRO A 4 -28.77 -29.05 54.63
N SER A 5 -28.51 -30.31 54.24
CA SER A 5 -28.84 -31.51 55.07
C SER A 5 -28.13 -32.78 54.53
N ARG A 6 -28.08 -33.86 55.33
CA ARG A 6 -27.29 -35.09 55.10
C ARG A 6 -27.83 -36.24 55.95
N HIS A 7 -28.19 -37.40 55.38
CA HIS A 7 -28.43 -38.73 56.02
C HIS A 7 -28.98 -39.72 54.95
N GLN A 8 -28.84 -41.06 55.02
CA GLN A 8 -28.09 -41.95 55.93
C GLN A 8 -27.83 -43.32 55.25
N ASN A 9 -26.94 -44.14 55.83
CA ASN A 9 -26.58 -45.49 55.37
C ASN A 9 -27.61 -46.55 55.77
N ILE A 10 -27.56 -47.75 55.17
CA ILE A 10 -27.70 -49.07 55.85
C ILE A 10 -27.13 -50.18 54.95
N LEU A 11 -26.47 -51.19 55.54
CA LEU A 11 -25.79 -52.30 54.85
C LEU A 11 -25.55 -53.47 55.84
N PRO A 12 -25.91 -54.72 55.50
CA PRO A 12 -25.05 -55.90 55.76
C PRO A 12 -25.06 -56.89 54.56
N ILE A 13 -24.03 -57.66 54.17
CA ILE A 13 -22.87 -58.34 54.81
C ILE A 13 -23.23 -59.59 55.64
N THR A 14 -23.04 -60.77 55.04
CA THR A 14 -22.64 -62.10 55.58
C THR A 14 -22.81 -63.14 54.46
N LEU A 15 -22.00 -64.21 54.31
CA LEU A 15 -20.70 -64.53 54.90
C LEU A 15 -19.82 -65.32 53.89
N VAL A 16 -18.59 -64.87 53.81
CA VAL A 16 -17.31 -65.53 53.46
C VAL A 16 -17.20 -67.02 53.84
N ILE A 17 -16.48 -67.82 53.03
CA ILE A 17 -15.32 -68.70 53.37
C ILE A 17 -15.10 -69.79 52.29
N LEU A 18 -13.81 -70.09 52.02
CA LEU A 18 -13.23 -71.02 51.04
C LEU A 18 -13.07 -70.48 49.60
N LEU A 19 -11.89 -70.44 48.97
CA LEU A 19 -10.46 -70.23 49.33
C LEU A 19 -9.64 -70.69 48.09
N LEU A 20 -8.40 -70.19 47.96
CA LEU A 20 -7.42 -70.51 46.91
C LEU A 20 -7.74 -69.90 45.51
N GLY A 21 -6.94 -68.94 45.01
CA GLY A 21 -5.85 -68.23 45.69
C GLY A 21 -5.01 -67.35 44.76
N MET A 22 -4.09 -66.60 45.38
CA MET A 22 -3.00 -65.82 44.77
C MET A 22 -3.42 -64.60 43.91
N SER A 23 -2.74 -63.46 43.93
CA SER A 23 -1.77 -62.91 44.89
C SER A 23 -1.85 -61.37 44.83
N ALA A 24 -1.29 -60.65 45.82
CA ALA A 24 -1.34 -59.20 45.84
C ALA A 24 -0.27 -58.56 44.95
N SER A 25 -0.68 -57.74 43.98
CA SER A 25 0.19 -56.71 43.39
C SER A 25 0.14 -55.48 44.29
N VAL A 26 1.15 -55.32 45.14
CA VAL A 26 1.41 -54.09 45.87
C VAL A 26 1.90 -53.04 44.86
N THR A 27 1.35 -51.82 44.91
CA THR A 27 1.96 -50.67 44.23
C THR A 27 3.29 -50.35 44.91
N ILE A 28 4.38 -50.87 44.35
CA ILE A 28 5.72 -50.50 44.77
C ILE A 28 6.00 -49.10 44.21
N ASP A 29 5.93 -48.12 45.10
CA ASP A 29 6.62 -46.85 44.93
C ASP A 29 8.12 -47.12 45.19
N SER A 30 8.88 -47.38 44.13
CA SER A 30 10.34 -47.53 44.18
C SER A 30 11.03 -46.28 43.68
N GLY A 31 10.86 -45.20 44.42
CA GLY A 31 11.87 -44.16 44.54
C GLY A 31 13.14 -44.68 45.24
N ASP A 32 13.74 -45.75 44.71
CA ASP A 32 15.03 -46.30 45.10
C ASP A 32 15.89 -46.45 43.83
N ARG A 33 16.58 -45.36 43.49
CA ARG A 33 17.96 -45.50 42.99
C ARG A 33 18.76 -46.06 44.18
N SER A 34 18.75 -47.38 44.33
CA SER A 34 19.77 -48.05 45.12
C SER A 34 21.13 -47.56 44.62
N GLU A 35 22.04 -47.31 45.55
CA GLU A 35 23.39 -46.83 45.27
C GLU A 35 24.03 -47.66 44.14
N LEU A 36 24.77 -47.02 43.22
CA LEU A 36 25.75 -47.74 42.41
C LEU A 36 26.73 -48.35 43.41
N ALA A 37 26.61 -49.65 43.63
CA ALA A 37 26.84 -50.26 44.93
C ALA A 37 28.32 -50.58 45.16
N GLU A 38 29.13 -49.52 45.25
CA GLU A 38 30.58 -49.56 45.02
C GLU A 38 30.88 -50.35 43.74
N ASP A 39 30.40 -49.83 42.59
CA ASP A 39 30.83 -50.30 41.27
C ASP A 39 32.35 -50.37 41.27
N LYS A 40 32.86 -51.61 41.29
CA LYS A 40 34.29 -51.86 41.14
C LYS A 40 34.69 -51.17 39.85
N PRO A 41 35.70 -50.28 39.86
CA PRO A 41 36.10 -49.61 38.63
C PRO A 41 36.37 -50.68 37.58
N THR A 42 35.95 -50.45 36.35
CA THR A 42 35.87 -51.42 35.24
C THR A 42 37.21 -52.11 34.86
N LEU A 43 38.27 -51.81 35.60
CA LEU A 43 39.63 -52.31 35.48
C LEU A 43 40.09 -53.20 36.67
N GLU A 44 39.35 -53.32 37.79
CA GLU A 44 39.66 -54.34 38.83
C GLU A 44 39.52 -55.78 38.28
N THR A 45 38.73 -55.95 37.23
CA THR A 45 38.55 -57.19 36.45
C THR A 45 39.77 -57.55 35.60
N HIS A 46 40.52 -56.57 35.07
CA HIS A 46 41.71 -56.82 34.24
C HIS A 46 42.84 -57.56 34.95
N ALA A 47 42.86 -57.57 36.28
CA ALA A 47 43.98 -58.06 37.09
C ALA A 47 44.33 -59.54 36.87
N ASN A 48 43.46 -60.33 36.22
CA ASN A 48 43.64 -61.77 35.97
C ASN A 48 43.75 -62.16 34.48
N SER A 49 44.79 -61.63 33.82
CA SER A 49 45.63 -62.36 32.85
C SER A 49 45.28 -62.45 31.34
N THR A 50 44.27 -61.77 30.82
CA THR A 50 43.95 -61.75 29.37
C THR A 50 43.89 -60.34 28.73
N LEU A 51 44.65 -59.38 29.25
CA LEU A 51 44.65 -57.97 28.80
C LEU A 51 45.05 -57.69 27.33
N HIS A 52 45.69 -58.63 26.62
CA HIS A 52 46.38 -58.34 25.35
C HIS A 52 46.14 -59.42 24.28
N PHE A 53 44.89 -59.61 23.87
CA PHE A 53 44.50 -60.53 22.80
C PHE A 53 44.17 -59.80 21.48
N PRO A 54 44.13 -60.49 20.33
CA PRO A 54 43.92 -59.86 19.01
C PRO A 54 42.57 -59.17 18.91
N GLY A 55 42.58 -57.85 18.69
CA GLY A 55 41.38 -57.03 18.62
C GLY A 55 40.99 -56.34 19.93
N SER A 56 41.85 -56.32 20.95
CA SER A 56 41.66 -55.54 22.19
C SER A 56 41.90 -54.03 21.98
N GLN A 57 41.21 -53.45 21.00
CA GLN A 57 41.21 -52.02 20.71
C GLN A 57 39.77 -51.49 20.65
N ALA A 58 39.59 -50.23 21.06
CA ALA A 58 38.32 -49.53 20.91
C ALA A 58 37.93 -49.44 19.42
N GLY A 59 36.74 -49.88 19.07
CA GLY A 59 36.38 -50.12 17.68
C GLY A 59 37.10 -51.37 17.14
N SER A 60 36.56 -52.53 17.48
CA SER A 60 36.93 -53.87 17.02
C SER A 60 35.66 -54.73 16.93
N ILE A 61 35.77 -56.04 16.63
CA ILE A 61 34.60 -56.93 16.75
C ILE A 61 34.15 -57.14 18.21
N TYR A 62 34.96 -56.74 19.22
CA TYR A 62 34.69 -56.96 20.64
C TYR A 62 34.31 -55.69 21.42
N SER A 63 34.53 -54.49 20.86
CA SER A 63 34.14 -53.21 21.47
C SER A 63 33.87 -52.17 20.38
N SER A 64 32.92 -51.27 20.60
CA SER A 64 32.58 -50.21 19.66
C SER A 64 33.26 -48.89 19.99
N SER A 65 33.68 -48.18 18.94
CA SER A 65 34.15 -46.80 19.01
C SER A 65 32.97 -45.86 19.34
N THR A 66 32.78 -45.53 20.62
CA THR A 66 31.69 -44.64 21.08
C THR A 66 32.10 -43.19 21.29
N VAL A 67 33.41 -42.88 21.21
CA VAL A 67 33.92 -41.52 21.01
C VAL A 67 35.00 -41.56 19.92
N SER A 68 34.92 -40.64 18.98
CA SER A 68 35.91 -40.48 17.92
C SER A 68 36.26 -39.00 17.79
N ALA A 69 37.56 -38.70 17.71
CA ALA A 69 38.12 -37.38 17.51
C ALA A 69 38.89 -37.34 16.18
N SER A 70 38.57 -36.37 15.33
CA SER A 70 39.11 -36.24 13.97
C SER A 70 39.99 -34.98 13.82
N TYR A 71 39.91 -34.31 12.67
CA TYR A 71 40.71 -33.12 12.34
C TYR A 71 40.50 -31.97 13.34
N ASP A 72 39.32 -31.37 13.36
CA ASP A 72 38.91 -30.36 14.34
C ASP A 72 37.42 -30.56 14.72
N ASN A 73 36.97 -31.82 14.64
CA ASN A 73 35.61 -32.29 14.91
C ASN A 73 35.67 -33.56 15.79
N THR A 74 34.62 -33.80 16.56
CA THR A 74 34.47 -34.92 17.49
C THR A 74 33.03 -35.42 17.46
N CYS A 75 32.82 -36.73 17.52
CA CYS A 75 31.51 -37.35 17.69
C CYS A 75 31.49 -38.34 18.87
N ALA A 76 30.34 -38.48 19.51
CA ALA A 76 30.08 -39.48 20.54
C ALA A 76 28.70 -40.15 20.40
N VAL A 77 28.66 -41.43 20.71
CA VAL A 77 27.45 -42.25 20.89
C VAL A 77 27.02 -42.15 22.35
N LEU A 78 25.75 -41.85 22.60
CA LEU A 78 25.18 -41.74 23.94
C LEU A 78 24.64 -43.08 24.45
N ASP A 79 24.39 -43.15 25.75
CA ASP A 79 23.76 -44.29 26.45
C ASP A 79 22.44 -44.75 25.80
N ASN A 80 21.66 -43.83 25.25
CA ASN A 80 20.43 -44.10 24.50
C ASN A 80 20.64 -44.40 23.00
N ASN A 81 21.87 -44.73 22.59
CA ASN A 81 22.30 -44.99 21.21
C ASN A 81 22.03 -43.82 20.23
N SER A 82 21.80 -42.59 20.71
CA SER A 82 21.76 -41.40 19.83
C SER A 82 23.14 -40.76 19.71
N VAL A 83 23.44 -40.13 18.56
CA VAL A 83 24.76 -39.53 18.29
C VAL A 83 24.73 -38.01 18.45
N LYS A 84 25.78 -37.48 19.07
CA LYS A 84 26.10 -36.04 19.07
C LYS A 84 27.48 -35.81 18.48
N CYS A 85 27.61 -34.77 17.66
CA CYS A 85 28.87 -34.31 17.09
C CYS A 85 29.08 -32.81 17.36
N TRP A 86 30.34 -32.37 17.37
CA TRP A 86 30.74 -30.99 17.62
C TRP A 86 32.12 -30.68 17.01
N GLY A 87 32.51 -29.41 17.05
CA GLY A 87 33.66 -28.86 16.33
C GLY A 87 33.30 -28.41 14.92
N GLU A 88 34.29 -28.45 14.03
CA GLU A 88 34.22 -27.90 12.67
C GLU A 88 33.08 -28.55 11.87
N GLY A 89 32.22 -27.72 11.26
CA GLY A 89 31.05 -28.14 10.50
C GLY A 89 31.22 -28.04 8.99
N GLN A 90 32.30 -27.42 8.53
CA GLN A 90 32.59 -27.28 7.10
C GLN A 90 32.64 -28.65 6.40
N VAL A 91 32.43 -28.64 5.09
CA VAL A 91 32.33 -29.85 4.24
C VAL A 91 31.27 -30.88 4.67
N GLY A 92 30.36 -30.53 5.58
CA GLY A 92 29.24 -31.36 6.01
C GLY A 92 29.59 -32.42 7.05
N ARG A 93 30.85 -32.49 7.51
CA ARG A 93 31.39 -33.55 8.40
C ARG A 93 30.63 -33.75 9.73
N GLY A 94 29.81 -32.78 10.12
CA GLY A 94 28.98 -32.80 11.34
C GLY A 94 27.59 -33.44 11.21
N GLY A 95 27.03 -33.62 10.01
CA GLY A 95 25.78 -34.37 9.81
C GLY A 95 24.46 -33.68 10.25
N TRP A 96 24.50 -32.44 10.73
CA TRP A 96 23.34 -31.68 11.22
C TRP A 96 22.60 -30.82 10.16
N GLY A 97 22.84 -31.08 8.87
CA GLY A 97 22.13 -30.46 7.75
C GLY A 97 22.75 -29.19 7.17
N ASP A 98 23.76 -28.61 7.80
CA ASP A 98 24.46 -27.40 7.34
C ASP A 98 25.99 -27.50 7.52
N ASN A 99 26.70 -26.48 7.02
CA ASN A 99 28.17 -26.38 7.05
C ASN A 99 28.71 -25.47 8.19
N SER A 100 27.94 -25.22 9.25
CA SER A 100 28.33 -24.33 10.36
C SER A 100 28.95 -25.08 11.53
N ASP A 101 30.04 -24.55 12.08
CA ASP A 101 30.78 -25.17 13.19
C ASP A 101 29.95 -25.15 14.48
N ARG A 102 29.94 -26.28 15.21
CA ARG A 102 29.12 -26.47 16.41
C ARG A 102 30.00 -26.63 17.63
N ARG A 103 30.16 -25.53 18.38
CA ARG A 103 31.04 -25.45 19.55
C ARG A 103 30.52 -26.21 20.78
N THR A 104 29.34 -26.82 20.70
CA THR A 104 28.69 -27.65 21.73
C THR A 104 28.10 -28.93 21.10
N PRO A 105 28.04 -30.05 21.83
CA PRO A 105 27.45 -31.31 21.37
C PRO A 105 26.07 -31.13 20.72
N THR A 106 25.99 -31.39 19.42
CA THR A 106 24.77 -31.21 18.60
C THR A 106 24.29 -32.56 18.10
N HIS A 107 23.00 -32.87 18.27
CA HIS A 107 22.42 -34.12 17.78
C HIS A 107 22.55 -34.26 16.25
N VAL A 108 22.98 -35.45 15.81
CA VAL A 108 22.90 -35.87 14.41
C VAL A 108 21.57 -36.61 14.20
N LEU A 109 20.83 -36.24 13.16
CA LEU A 109 19.60 -36.93 12.79
C LEU A 109 19.92 -38.12 11.89
N LEU A 110 20.11 -39.28 12.51
CA LEU A 110 20.32 -40.55 11.83
C LEU A 110 18.98 -41.09 11.30
N GLY A 111 18.99 -41.68 10.10
CA GLY A 111 17.80 -42.19 9.40
C GLY A 111 17.40 -41.34 8.19
N TRP A 112 17.30 -41.98 7.02
CA TRP A 112 16.95 -41.29 5.78
C TRP A 112 15.43 -41.07 5.65
N GLN A 113 14.98 -39.83 5.83
CA GLN A 113 13.62 -39.34 5.53
C GLN A 113 12.44 -40.04 6.23
N SER A 114 12.68 -41.04 7.08
CA SER A 114 11.67 -41.91 7.70
C SER A 114 10.90 -41.28 8.86
N GLY A 115 11.39 -40.19 9.47
CA GLY A 115 10.75 -39.50 10.59
C GLY A 115 10.92 -40.18 11.96
N THR A 116 11.25 -41.47 12.00
CA THR A 116 11.75 -42.18 13.18
C THR A 116 13.25 -41.93 13.36
N PRO A 117 13.74 -41.55 14.55
CA PRO A 117 15.19 -41.47 14.78
C PRO A 117 15.80 -42.87 14.75
N SER A 118 16.68 -43.13 13.79
CA SER A 118 17.53 -44.32 13.85
C SER A 118 18.59 -44.15 14.95
N LEU A 119 19.05 -45.25 15.53
CA LEU A 119 20.04 -45.25 16.62
C LEU A 119 21.32 -45.97 16.16
N ALA A 120 22.46 -45.63 16.75
CA ALA A 120 23.78 -46.14 16.40
C ALA A 120 24.55 -46.67 17.62
N THR A 121 25.38 -47.69 17.41
CA THR A 121 26.23 -48.31 18.43
C THR A 121 27.69 -47.84 18.35
N GLU A 122 28.12 -47.34 17.19
CA GLU A 122 29.51 -47.04 16.88
C GLU A 122 29.63 -45.82 15.96
N VAL A 123 30.70 -45.02 16.14
CA VAL A 123 31.08 -43.90 15.28
C VAL A 123 32.57 -43.92 14.95
N GLY A 124 32.89 -43.75 13.66
CA GLY A 124 34.24 -43.59 13.14
C GLY A 124 34.37 -42.30 12.31
N GLN A 125 35.50 -41.60 12.43
CA GLN A 125 35.78 -40.36 11.70
C GLN A 125 37.14 -40.39 11.00
N GLY A 126 37.26 -39.68 9.88
CA GLY A 126 38.44 -39.77 9.01
C GLY A 126 39.77 -39.34 9.66
N SER A 127 40.70 -40.29 9.79
CA SER A 127 42.02 -40.12 10.45
C SER A 127 43.04 -39.32 9.63
N GLY A 128 42.82 -38.02 9.38
CA GLY A 128 43.87 -37.19 8.79
C GLY A 128 43.54 -35.75 8.38
N ALA A 129 44.35 -35.25 7.43
CA ALA A 129 44.68 -33.83 7.23
C ALA A 129 43.55 -32.88 6.81
N SER A 130 42.32 -33.36 6.62
CA SER A 130 41.11 -32.50 6.62
C SER A 130 39.83 -33.25 7.05
N GLY A 131 39.93 -34.37 7.78
CA GLY A 131 38.82 -35.06 8.49
C GLY A 131 37.52 -35.22 7.69
N HIS A 132 37.60 -35.80 6.49
CA HIS A 132 36.64 -35.54 5.42
C HIS A 132 35.23 -36.07 5.66
N HIS A 133 35.08 -37.23 6.30
CA HIS A 133 33.80 -37.90 6.51
C HIS A 133 33.71 -38.60 7.87
N THR A 134 32.48 -38.82 8.31
CA THR A 134 32.09 -39.58 9.51
C THR A 134 31.19 -40.73 9.06
N CYS A 135 31.30 -41.89 9.70
CA CYS A 135 30.36 -43.01 9.56
C CYS A 135 29.91 -43.53 10.92
N THR A 136 28.70 -44.08 10.99
CA THR A 136 28.15 -44.75 12.17
C THR A 136 27.61 -46.12 11.82
N ILE A 137 27.87 -47.11 12.67
CA ILE A 137 27.13 -48.39 12.63
C ILE A 137 25.82 -48.17 13.38
N MET A 138 24.73 -48.48 12.71
CA MET A 138 23.37 -48.39 13.21
C MET A 138 23.02 -49.61 14.06
N VAL A 139 22.02 -49.52 14.94
CA VAL A 139 21.55 -50.66 15.76
C VAL A 139 21.00 -51.81 14.89
N ASP A 140 20.60 -51.53 13.64
CA ASP A 140 20.23 -52.54 12.64
C ASP A 140 21.43 -53.17 11.89
N GLY A 141 22.66 -52.81 12.26
CA GLY A 141 23.89 -53.25 11.62
C GLY A 141 24.13 -52.66 10.22
N THR A 142 23.31 -51.72 9.76
CA THR A 142 23.64 -50.92 8.57
C THR A 142 24.68 -49.85 8.92
N ILE A 143 25.29 -49.24 7.90
CA ILE A 143 26.17 -48.07 8.10
C ILE A 143 25.49 -46.84 7.48
N GLN A 144 25.56 -45.70 8.17
CA GLN A 144 25.28 -44.38 7.60
C GLN A 144 26.54 -43.52 7.64
N CYS A 145 26.84 -42.80 6.56
CA CYS A 145 28.04 -41.97 6.42
C CYS A 145 27.68 -40.56 5.91
N TRP A 146 28.48 -39.54 6.24
CA TRP A 146 28.29 -38.15 5.83
C TRP A 146 29.60 -37.35 5.82
N GLY A 147 29.61 -36.17 5.19
CA GLY A 147 30.80 -35.37 4.89
C GLY A 147 31.15 -35.40 3.40
N GLU A 148 32.43 -35.49 3.06
CA GLU A 148 32.91 -35.58 1.68
C GLU A 148 32.56 -36.92 1.02
N ASP A 149 32.28 -36.88 -0.29
CA ASP A 149 32.08 -38.05 -1.15
C ASP A 149 32.88 -37.99 -2.47
N PHE A 150 33.85 -37.10 -2.66
CA PHE A 150 34.54 -36.94 -3.96
C PHE A 150 35.24 -38.20 -4.50
N SER A 151 35.60 -39.15 -3.63
CA SER A 151 36.12 -40.47 -4.00
C SER A 151 35.16 -41.63 -3.70
N GLY A 152 33.90 -41.33 -3.37
CA GLY A 152 32.88 -42.35 -3.05
C GLY A 152 33.01 -42.94 -1.65
N GLN A 153 33.70 -42.26 -0.72
CA GLN A 153 33.95 -42.76 0.64
C GLN A 153 32.70 -42.93 1.51
N ILE A 154 31.56 -42.32 1.13
CA ILE A 154 30.25 -42.57 1.74
C ILE A 154 29.68 -43.92 1.30
N GLY A 155 30.15 -44.50 0.18
CA GLY A 155 29.84 -45.89 -0.19
C GLY A 155 28.41 -46.13 -0.71
N HIS A 156 27.66 -45.09 -1.05
CA HIS A 156 26.27 -45.19 -1.56
C HIS A 156 26.17 -45.39 -3.09
N GLY A 157 27.27 -45.76 -3.76
CA GLY A 157 27.34 -45.94 -5.22
C GLY A 157 27.59 -44.68 -6.04
N GLY A 158 27.79 -43.53 -5.38
CA GLY A 158 28.10 -42.24 -6.00
C GLY A 158 29.50 -41.74 -5.60
N ASN A 159 29.87 -40.55 -6.10
CA ASN A 159 31.11 -39.88 -5.71
C ASN A 159 30.97 -38.34 -5.81
N SER A 160 29.95 -37.76 -5.17
CA SER A 160 29.39 -36.45 -5.55
C SER A 160 29.32 -35.38 -4.45
N GLY A 161 30.48 -34.94 -3.97
CA GLY A 161 30.61 -33.64 -3.30
C GLY A 161 30.57 -33.69 -1.77
N TRP A 162 29.60 -32.99 -1.16
CA TRP A 162 29.49 -32.83 0.29
C TRP A 162 28.07 -33.17 0.77
N HIS A 163 27.95 -34.09 1.71
CA HIS A 163 26.69 -34.58 2.28
C HIS A 163 26.58 -34.07 3.72
N THR A 164 25.72 -33.07 3.95
CA THR A 164 25.56 -32.44 5.28
C THR A 164 24.67 -33.23 6.24
N THR A 165 24.16 -34.40 5.82
CA THR A 165 23.30 -35.30 6.60
C THR A 165 23.71 -36.75 6.38
N PRO A 166 23.48 -37.66 7.36
CA PRO A 166 23.66 -39.10 7.20
C PRO A 166 23.04 -39.66 5.92
N TYR A 167 23.81 -40.50 5.23
CA TYR A 167 23.43 -41.20 4.00
C TYR A 167 23.69 -42.70 4.17
N PRO A 168 22.75 -43.59 3.80
CA PRO A 168 22.96 -45.03 3.94
C PRO A 168 24.04 -45.55 2.96
N VAL A 169 24.95 -46.38 3.47
CA VAL A 169 25.93 -47.11 2.66
C VAL A 169 25.21 -48.18 1.83
N ALA A 170 25.66 -48.43 0.60
CA ALA A 170 25.17 -49.53 -0.24
C ALA A 170 25.76 -50.88 0.23
N MET A 171 25.30 -51.34 1.39
CA MET A 171 25.79 -52.57 2.04
C MET A 171 25.64 -53.82 1.15
N PRO A 172 26.57 -54.79 1.22
CA PRO A 172 26.41 -56.06 0.52
C PRO A 172 25.14 -56.81 0.96
N ALA A 173 24.45 -57.45 0.02
CA ALA A 173 23.14 -58.06 0.29
C ALA A 173 23.24 -59.17 1.36
N GLY A 174 22.59 -58.97 2.50
CA GLY A 174 22.60 -59.91 3.62
C GLY A 174 23.86 -59.87 4.50
N LYS A 175 24.61 -58.76 4.48
CA LYS A 175 25.69 -58.45 5.43
C LYS A 175 25.32 -57.26 6.32
N THR A 176 25.67 -57.33 7.60
CA THR A 176 25.64 -56.22 8.56
C THR A 176 27.05 -55.94 9.07
N ALA A 177 27.35 -54.70 9.42
CA ALA A 177 28.65 -54.30 9.96
C ALA A 177 28.70 -54.50 11.49
N ILE A 178 29.86 -54.94 11.99
CA ILE A 178 30.17 -55.08 13.41
C ILE A 178 31.35 -54.19 13.86
N GLN A 179 32.12 -53.66 12.90
CA GLN A 179 33.15 -52.63 13.13
C GLN A 179 33.28 -51.71 11.90
N VAL A 180 33.54 -50.42 12.09
CA VAL A 180 33.86 -49.44 11.02
C VAL A 180 35.12 -48.64 11.36
N SER A 181 35.93 -48.31 10.34
CA SER A 181 37.12 -47.46 10.46
C SER A 181 37.22 -46.52 9.26
N ASN A 182 37.44 -45.23 9.55
CA ASN A 182 37.42 -44.15 8.57
C ASN A 182 38.83 -43.59 8.34
N GLY A 183 39.31 -43.67 7.10
CA GLY A 183 40.60 -43.12 6.68
C GLY A 183 40.50 -41.69 6.18
N GLY A 184 41.51 -41.23 5.45
CA GLY A 184 41.52 -39.86 4.89
C GLY A 184 40.41 -39.62 3.87
N HIS A 185 40.29 -40.49 2.88
CA HIS A 185 39.27 -40.46 1.82
C HIS A 185 38.73 -41.86 1.52
N HIS A 186 38.77 -42.76 2.49
CA HIS A 186 38.33 -44.15 2.36
C HIS A 186 37.72 -44.65 3.67
N THR A 187 36.99 -45.76 3.61
CA THR A 187 36.33 -46.40 4.76
C THR A 187 36.55 -47.90 4.66
N CYS A 188 36.72 -48.57 5.79
CA CYS A 188 36.71 -50.02 5.89
C CYS A 188 35.73 -50.46 6.97
N ALA A 189 35.15 -51.65 6.82
CA ALA A 189 34.27 -52.26 7.82
C ALA A 189 34.44 -53.78 7.87
N ILE A 190 34.30 -54.34 9.06
CA ILE A 190 34.19 -55.79 9.28
C ILE A 190 32.70 -56.14 9.37
N MET A 191 32.30 -57.18 8.64
CA MET A 191 30.92 -57.69 8.60
C MET A 191 30.66 -58.77 9.65
N ASP A 192 29.38 -59.11 9.83
CA ASP A 192 28.84 -60.19 10.66
C ASP A 192 29.51 -61.57 10.47
N ASP A 193 30.04 -61.87 9.29
CA ASP A 193 30.80 -63.09 9.00
C ASP A 193 32.33 -62.92 9.11
N HIS A 194 32.76 -61.83 9.77
CA HIS A 194 34.15 -61.40 9.96
C HIS A 194 34.93 -61.16 8.64
N SER A 195 34.22 -60.99 7.52
CA SER A 195 34.82 -60.54 6.26
C SER A 195 35.08 -59.04 6.24
N LEU A 196 36.17 -58.63 5.58
CA LEU A 196 36.59 -57.24 5.46
C LEU A 196 36.11 -56.64 4.14
N TYR A 197 35.50 -55.46 4.20
CA TYR A 197 35.20 -54.62 3.03
C TYR A 197 35.85 -53.25 3.19
N CYS A 198 36.32 -52.66 2.08
CA CYS A 198 36.81 -51.29 2.04
C CYS A 198 36.28 -50.56 0.78
N TRP A 199 36.18 -49.23 0.83
CA TRP A 199 35.69 -48.39 -0.26
C TRP A 199 36.20 -46.94 -0.14
N GLY A 200 35.99 -46.12 -1.17
CA GLY A 200 36.52 -44.75 -1.31
C GLY A 200 37.73 -44.66 -2.24
N GLU A 201 38.61 -43.69 -1.96
CA GLU A 201 39.81 -43.41 -2.74
C GLU A 201 40.72 -44.63 -2.85
N ASN A 202 41.20 -44.93 -4.06
CA ASN A 202 42.14 -46.02 -4.33
C ASN A 202 43.36 -45.54 -5.15
N SER A 203 43.60 -44.22 -5.20
CA SER A 203 44.67 -43.57 -5.97
C SER A 203 46.08 -44.05 -5.60
N GLU A 204 46.27 -44.49 -4.36
CA GLU A 204 47.51 -45.05 -3.77
C GLU A 204 47.34 -46.52 -3.31
N GLY A 205 46.30 -47.24 -3.79
CA GLY A 205 46.07 -48.65 -3.45
C GLY A 205 45.41 -48.90 -2.08
N ILE A 206 44.91 -47.85 -1.42
CA ILE A 206 44.56 -47.83 0.01
C ILE A 206 43.27 -48.60 0.36
N VAL A 207 42.45 -48.94 -0.65
CA VAL A 207 41.32 -49.86 -0.51
C VAL A 207 41.81 -51.30 -0.35
N GLY A 208 42.92 -51.69 -0.99
CA GLY A 208 43.53 -53.02 -0.85
C GLY A 208 43.10 -54.05 -1.91
N THR A 209 42.59 -53.60 -3.06
CA THR A 209 41.99 -54.47 -4.09
C THR A 209 43.00 -55.16 -5.01
N GLY A 210 44.29 -54.97 -4.78
CA GLY A 210 45.38 -55.39 -5.67
C GLY A 210 45.44 -54.61 -6.99
N GLN A 211 44.55 -53.61 -7.19
CA GLN A 211 44.43 -52.82 -8.42
C GLN A 211 44.34 -51.32 -8.08
N ARG A 212 45.46 -50.62 -8.21
CA ARG A 212 45.57 -49.18 -7.93
C ARG A 212 44.87 -48.31 -8.99
N GLY A 213 44.17 -47.27 -8.52
CA GLY A 213 43.82 -46.08 -9.32
C GLY A 213 42.34 -45.90 -9.69
N ASN A 214 41.50 -46.93 -9.54
CA ASN A 214 40.04 -46.78 -9.66
C ASN A 214 39.45 -46.72 -8.24
N ASP A 215 38.85 -45.59 -7.88
CA ASP A 215 38.12 -45.41 -6.62
C ASP A 215 36.87 -46.30 -6.58
N HIS A 216 36.49 -46.76 -5.38
CA HIS A 216 35.40 -47.71 -5.17
C HIS A 216 34.21 -47.03 -4.48
N THR A 217 33.12 -46.78 -5.20
CA THR A 217 31.95 -46.04 -4.68
C THR A 217 30.98 -46.86 -3.84
N THR A 218 31.27 -48.15 -3.62
CA THR A 218 30.51 -49.09 -2.78
C THR A 218 31.48 -50.02 -2.04
N PRO A 219 31.11 -50.59 -0.87
CA PRO A 219 31.90 -51.62 -0.19
C PRO A 219 32.43 -52.70 -1.13
N TYR A 220 33.76 -52.84 -1.22
CA TYR A 220 34.43 -53.86 -2.02
C TYR A 220 35.11 -54.89 -1.10
N PRO A 221 34.92 -56.21 -1.31
CA PRO A 221 35.47 -57.25 -0.44
C PRO A 221 36.99 -57.35 -0.59
N ILE A 222 37.68 -57.50 0.53
CA ILE A 222 39.14 -57.58 0.60
C ILE A 222 39.57 -59.02 0.90
N ASP A 223 40.31 -59.63 -0.02
CA ASP A 223 40.80 -61.00 0.11
C ASP A 223 41.84 -61.11 1.25
N LEU A 224 41.44 -61.75 2.34
CA LEU A 224 42.32 -62.14 3.46
C LEU A 224 42.94 -63.53 3.19
N PRO A 225 44.04 -63.91 3.87
CA PRO A 225 44.65 -65.22 3.67
C PRO A 225 43.68 -66.35 4.02
N ALA A 226 43.74 -67.46 3.28
CA ALA A 226 42.75 -68.54 3.40
C ALA A 226 42.69 -69.14 4.82
N GLY A 227 41.50 -69.15 5.42
CA GLY A 227 41.30 -69.61 6.81
C GLY A 227 41.70 -68.59 7.87
N ARG A 228 41.73 -67.30 7.53
CA ARG A 228 41.87 -66.16 8.45
C ARG A 228 40.65 -65.24 8.32
N THR A 229 40.31 -64.57 9.40
CA THR A 229 39.21 -63.59 9.52
C THR A 229 39.72 -62.30 10.16
N ALA A 230 39.05 -61.17 9.92
CA ALA A 230 39.41 -59.90 10.54
C ALA A 230 38.79 -59.78 11.94
N VAL A 231 39.56 -59.25 12.90
CA VAL A 231 39.07 -58.97 14.27
C VAL A 231 39.19 -57.51 14.67
N ALA A 232 40.04 -56.73 13.99
CA ALA A 232 40.05 -55.28 14.04
C ALA A 232 40.65 -54.71 12.73
N VAL A 233 40.05 -53.64 12.20
CA VAL A 233 40.64 -52.81 11.13
C VAL A 233 40.94 -51.39 11.65
N SER A 234 42.04 -50.81 11.21
CA SER A 234 42.41 -49.42 11.47
C SER A 234 42.83 -48.73 10.17
N THR A 235 42.41 -47.49 9.98
CA THR A 235 42.68 -46.71 8.77
C THR A 235 43.25 -45.34 9.11
N GLY A 236 44.39 -45.01 8.51
CA GLY A 236 44.99 -43.68 8.55
C GLY A 236 44.66 -42.86 7.30
N TRP A 237 45.43 -41.80 7.08
CA TRP A 237 45.21 -40.88 5.95
C TRP A 237 45.24 -41.54 4.56
N LYS A 238 46.27 -42.36 4.29
CA LYS A 238 46.48 -43.05 3.00
C LYS A 238 47.08 -44.46 3.18
N ASN A 239 46.76 -45.12 4.28
CA ASN A 239 47.10 -46.51 4.53
C ASN A 239 46.10 -47.15 5.50
N SER A 240 46.02 -48.47 5.44
CA SER A 240 45.05 -49.30 6.17
C SER A 240 45.78 -50.49 6.77
N CYS A 241 45.34 -50.99 7.92
CA CYS A 241 45.85 -52.22 8.53
C CYS A 241 44.71 -53.04 9.15
N VAL A 242 44.88 -54.35 9.17
CA VAL A 242 43.95 -55.31 9.78
C VAL A 242 44.70 -56.25 10.73
N ILE A 243 44.08 -56.58 11.86
CA ILE A 243 44.46 -57.67 12.76
C ILE A 243 43.60 -58.88 12.44
N LEU A 244 44.23 -60.05 12.36
CA LEU A 244 43.58 -61.33 12.11
C LEU A 244 43.40 -62.12 13.42
N ASP A 245 42.52 -63.13 13.41
CA ASP A 245 42.14 -63.93 14.60
C ASP A 245 43.26 -64.74 15.28
N ASP A 246 44.49 -64.74 14.74
CA ASP A 246 45.71 -65.33 15.32
C ASP A 246 46.68 -64.27 15.87
N GLY A 247 46.31 -62.98 15.80
CA GLY A 247 47.15 -61.86 16.19
C GLY A 247 48.29 -61.56 15.21
N THR A 248 48.29 -62.14 14.01
CA THR A 248 49.04 -61.56 12.90
C THR A 248 48.30 -60.32 12.36
N GLY A 249 49.00 -59.49 11.60
CA GLY A 249 48.37 -58.34 10.95
C GLY A 249 49.00 -58.00 9.61
N MET A 250 48.22 -57.29 8.80
CA MET A 250 48.56 -56.93 7.43
C MET A 250 48.23 -55.46 7.21
N CYS A 251 49.08 -54.74 6.48
CA CYS A 251 48.87 -53.34 6.12
C CYS A 251 48.97 -53.14 4.60
N TRP A 252 48.33 -52.10 4.09
CA TRP A 252 48.38 -51.72 2.67
C TRP A 252 48.17 -50.21 2.46
N GLY A 253 48.41 -49.75 1.23
CA GLY A 253 48.43 -48.35 0.83
C GLY A 253 49.83 -47.75 0.70
N LEU A 254 49.92 -46.46 1.02
CA LEU A 254 51.11 -45.63 0.90
C LEU A 254 52.21 -46.03 1.91
N ASN A 255 53.45 -46.17 1.47
CA ASN A 255 54.56 -46.67 2.30
C ASN A 255 55.83 -45.79 2.27
N THR A 256 55.70 -44.49 2.00
CA THR A 256 56.83 -43.58 1.75
C THR A 256 57.84 -43.45 2.89
N VAL A 257 57.46 -43.81 4.13
CA VAL A 257 58.33 -43.79 5.32
C VAL A 257 58.38 -45.14 6.06
N GLY A 258 57.85 -46.21 5.46
CA GLY A 258 57.83 -47.56 6.04
C GLY A 258 56.61 -47.86 6.91
N GLN A 259 55.56 -47.04 6.87
CA GLN A 259 54.35 -47.18 7.70
C GLN A 259 53.61 -48.53 7.54
N ILE A 260 53.81 -49.26 6.43
CA ILE A 260 53.20 -50.58 6.19
C ILE A 260 53.86 -51.69 7.04
N GLY A 261 55.05 -51.47 7.58
CA GLY A 261 55.71 -52.46 8.45
C GLY A 261 56.23 -53.71 7.71
N ASP A 262 56.42 -53.63 6.39
CA ASP A 262 56.96 -54.71 5.54
C ASP A 262 58.49 -54.67 5.40
N GLY A 263 59.16 -53.76 6.12
CA GLY A 263 60.60 -53.53 6.06
C GLY A 263 61.07 -52.77 4.80
N THR A 264 60.15 -52.32 3.95
CA THR A 264 60.45 -51.54 2.74
C THR A 264 59.90 -50.11 2.85
N THR A 265 60.05 -49.33 1.79
CA THR A 265 59.32 -48.06 1.60
C THR A 265 58.54 -48.06 0.27
N THR A 266 57.98 -49.21 -0.10
CA THR A 266 57.25 -49.42 -1.37
C THR A 266 55.77 -49.59 -1.08
N ASN A 267 54.92 -48.82 -1.76
CA ASN A 267 53.46 -48.92 -1.60
C ASN A 267 52.97 -50.35 -1.88
N ARG A 268 51.85 -50.71 -1.25
CA ARG A 268 51.22 -52.02 -1.36
C ARG A 268 49.76 -51.84 -1.74
N ASP A 269 49.36 -52.31 -2.92
CA ASP A 269 47.99 -52.15 -3.40
C ASP A 269 47.05 -53.28 -2.88
N GLU A 270 47.58 -54.22 -2.11
CA GLU A 270 46.92 -55.40 -1.51
C GLU A 270 47.42 -55.63 -0.05
N PRO A 271 46.63 -56.25 0.84
CA PRO A 271 47.04 -56.58 2.21
C PRO A 271 48.39 -57.29 2.27
N THR A 272 49.38 -56.64 2.89
CA THR A 272 50.76 -57.16 3.00
C THR A 272 51.11 -57.41 4.47
N PRO A 273 51.60 -58.61 4.85
CA PRO A 273 51.94 -58.93 6.24
C PRO A 273 52.96 -57.97 6.86
N ILE A 274 52.71 -57.57 8.11
CA ILE A 274 53.68 -56.84 8.94
C ILE A 274 54.80 -57.82 9.32
N THR A 275 56.04 -57.51 8.95
CA THR A 275 57.20 -58.41 9.10
C THR A 275 58.35 -57.82 9.92
N ILE A 276 58.27 -56.55 10.31
CA ILE A 276 59.30 -55.90 11.14
C ILE A 276 59.18 -56.18 12.65
N LEU A 277 58.08 -56.81 13.08
CA LEU A 277 57.83 -57.18 14.48
C LEU A 277 58.47 -58.55 14.82
N PRO A 278 58.76 -58.82 16.11
CA PRO A 278 59.27 -60.13 16.53
C PRO A 278 58.27 -61.25 16.24
N THR A 279 58.72 -62.37 15.66
CA THR A 279 57.85 -63.52 15.31
C THR A 279 57.25 -64.27 16.51
N SER A 280 57.49 -63.79 17.73
CA SER A 280 56.89 -64.28 18.99
C SER A 280 55.86 -63.31 19.58
N SER A 281 55.66 -62.17 18.95
CA SER A 281 54.70 -61.14 19.35
C SER A 281 53.49 -61.19 18.45
N THR A 282 52.31 -61.27 19.05
CA THR A 282 51.03 -61.03 18.38
C THR A 282 50.57 -59.60 18.64
N LEU A 283 49.81 -59.05 17.70
CA LEU A 283 49.11 -57.78 17.82
C LEU A 283 47.91 -57.93 18.75
N ALA A 284 47.76 -56.98 19.65
CA ALA A 284 46.57 -56.79 20.47
C ALA A 284 45.71 -55.66 19.90
N ALA A 285 46.33 -54.51 19.62
CA ALA A 285 45.73 -53.34 18.97
C ALA A 285 46.66 -52.77 17.89
N ILE A 286 46.11 -52.08 16.88
CA ILE A 286 46.86 -51.28 15.91
C ILE A 286 46.15 -49.94 15.63
N ALA A 287 46.93 -48.86 15.66
CA ALA A 287 46.47 -47.50 15.47
C ALA A 287 47.36 -46.77 14.43
N ILE A 288 46.73 -45.99 13.55
CA ILE A 288 47.40 -45.34 12.41
C ILE A 288 47.17 -43.83 12.43
N GLY A 289 48.25 -43.08 12.64
CA GLY A 289 48.23 -41.63 12.73
C GLY A 289 47.92 -40.90 11.42
N GLY A 290 47.45 -39.67 11.57
CA GLY A 290 47.12 -38.77 10.47
C GLY A 290 48.33 -38.38 9.60
N GLY A 291 48.11 -38.17 8.31
CA GLY A 291 49.16 -37.87 7.33
C GLY A 291 49.38 -36.37 7.07
N GLY A 292 50.38 -36.06 6.23
CA GLY A 292 50.63 -34.73 5.68
C GLY A 292 51.34 -33.74 6.63
N GLY A 293 51.90 -32.66 6.09
CA GLY A 293 52.59 -31.60 6.85
C GLY A 293 51.84 -30.25 6.85
N THR A 294 52.16 -29.37 7.80
CA THR A 294 51.67 -27.99 7.86
C THR A 294 52.56 -27.07 7.02
N GLY A 295 52.06 -26.61 5.85
CA GLY A 295 52.71 -25.54 5.07
C GLY A 295 53.78 -25.97 4.05
N ALA A 296 53.89 -27.26 3.73
CA ALA A 296 54.86 -27.76 2.74
C ALA A 296 54.42 -27.45 1.29
N THR A 297 54.93 -26.36 0.71
CA THR A 297 54.63 -25.94 -0.68
C THR A 297 55.23 -26.83 -1.78
N ASN A 298 55.83 -27.99 -1.45
CA ASN A 298 56.50 -28.89 -2.39
C ASN A 298 56.32 -30.40 -2.06
N GLY A 299 55.10 -30.83 -1.71
CA GLY A 299 54.61 -32.21 -2.01
C GLY A 299 55.37 -33.44 -1.46
N SER A 300 56.17 -33.32 -0.40
CA SER A 300 57.13 -34.37 0.01
C SER A 300 56.83 -35.14 1.31
N GLU A 301 55.72 -34.87 2.01
CA GLU A 301 55.54 -35.26 3.43
C GLU A 301 54.29 -36.11 3.74
N SER A 302 53.87 -36.94 2.78
CA SER A 302 52.69 -37.81 2.86
C SER A 302 52.83 -39.04 3.78
N GLY A 303 53.83 -39.08 4.66
CA GLY A 303 54.00 -40.17 5.63
C GLY A 303 52.99 -40.13 6.77
N THR A 304 52.72 -41.30 7.35
CA THR A 304 51.89 -41.55 8.54
C THR A 304 52.70 -42.27 9.61
N THR A 305 52.24 -42.23 10.86
CA THR A 305 52.76 -43.07 11.96
C THR A 305 51.88 -44.31 12.09
N THR A 306 52.44 -45.43 12.50
CA THR A 306 51.67 -46.64 12.83
C THR A 306 52.24 -47.23 14.10
N CYS A 307 51.39 -47.46 15.10
CA CYS A 307 51.75 -48.04 16.39
C CYS A 307 50.90 -49.29 16.65
N ALA A 308 51.53 -50.33 17.18
CA ALA A 308 50.89 -51.54 17.64
C ALA A 308 51.05 -51.71 19.15
N LEU A 309 49.97 -52.13 19.82
CA LEU A 309 50.06 -52.76 21.12
C LEU A 309 50.34 -54.24 20.91
N LEU A 310 51.39 -54.76 21.55
CA LEU A 310 51.77 -56.17 21.46
C LEU A 310 51.21 -56.97 22.65
N ASN A 311 51.13 -58.28 22.50
CA ASN A 311 50.73 -59.30 23.48
C ASN A 311 51.51 -59.33 24.82
N ASN A 312 52.42 -58.38 25.05
CA ASN A 312 53.18 -58.17 26.28
C ASN A 312 52.94 -56.77 26.89
N GLY A 313 51.95 -56.03 26.40
CA GLY A 313 51.63 -54.68 26.85
C GLY A 313 52.64 -53.59 26.46
N SER A 314 53.55 -53.87 25.52
CA SER A 314 54.47 -52.86 24.97
C SER A 314 53.93 -52.25 23.67
N VAL A 315 54.10 -50.93 23.53
CA VAL A 315 53.72 -50.18 22.32
C VAL A 315 54.94 -50.07 21.40
N ALA A 316 54.79 -50.53 20.15
CA ALA A 316 55.81 -50.49 19.11
C ALA A 316 55.33 -49.64 17.92
N CYS A 317 56.04 -48.55 17.61
CA CYS A 317 55.71 -47.60 16.55
C CYS A 317 56.74 -47.60 15.41
N TRP A 318 56.28 -47.29 14.20
CA TRP A 318 57.10 -47.13 12.99
C TRP A 318 56.46 -46.12 12.01
N GLY A 319 57.16 -45.81 10.92
CA GLY A 319 56.76 -44.75 9.97
C GLY A 319 57.30 -43.38 10.36
N LYS A 320 56.43 -42.35 10.34
CA LYS A 320 56.76 -40.94 10.65
C LYS A 320 56.96 -40.70 12.15
N ASN A 321 57.83 -39.78 12.54
CA ASN A 321 58.09 -39.41 13.95
C ASN A 321 58.56 -37.94 14.14
N ASP A 322 58.21 -37.04 13.22
CA ASP A 322 58.87 -35.71 13.12
C ASP A 322 58.65 -34.80 14.35
N VAL A 323 57.67 -35.12 15.20
CA VAL A 323 57.33 -34.43 16.46
C VAL A 323 57.27 -35.35 17.70
N GLY A 324 57.86 -36.55 17.63
CA GLY A 324 57.97 -37.45 18.79
C GLY A 324 56.82 -38.44 19.00
N GLN A 325 55.98 -38.67 17.98
CA GLN A 325 54.85 -39.61 17.97
C GLN A 325 55.20 -41.06 18.39
N PHE A 326 56.48 -41.48 18.29
CA PHE A 326 56.91 -42.81 18.77
C PHE A 326 57.03 -42.92 20.29
N GLY A 327 57.16 -41.81 21.02
CA GLY A 327 57.39 -41.83 22.47
C GLY A 327 58.74 -42.43 22.89
N ASP A 328 59.67 -42.62 21.94
CA ASP A 328 60.98 -43.27 22.15
C ASP A 328 62.09 -42.30 22.61
N GLY A 329 61.74 -41.05 22.92
CA GLY A 329 62.66 -39.97 23.24
C GLY A 329 63.31 -39.31 22.02
N THR A 330 62.92 -39.68 20.79
CA THR A 330 63.48 -39.14 19.54
C THR A 330 62.41 -38.52 18.64
N THR A 331 62.86 -37.75 17.64
CA THR A 331 62.04 -37.26 16.53
C THR A 331 62.51 -37.88 15.19
N ILE A 332 62.83 -39.18 15.20
CA ILE A 332 63.48 -39.87 14.08
C ILE A 332 62.54 -40.95 13.51
N SER A 333 62.03 -40.70 12.30
CA SER A 333 61.20 -41.61 11.51
C SER A 333 61.95 -42.91 11.19
N SER A 334 61.25 -44.06 11.16
CA SER A 334 61.90 -45.38 11.07
C SER A 334 61.06 -46.48 10.42
N THR A 335 61.68 -47.28 9.56
CA THR A 335 61.12 -48.47 8.89
C THR A 335 61.25 -49.74 9.75
N SER A 336 61.39 -49.60 11.07
CA SER A 336 61.64 -50.68 12.04
C SER A 336 61.08 -50.26 13.39
N PRO A 337 60.57 -51.18 14.23
CA PRO A 337 59.81 -50.82 15.42
C PRO A 337 60.69 -50.08 16.45
N LYS A 338 60.14 -48.97 16.94
CA LYS A 338 60.60 -48.19 18.09
C LYS A 338 59.62 -48.38 19.22
N TYR A 339 60.11 -48.66 20.42
CA TYR A 339 59.24 -48.91 21.56
C TYR A 339 59.06 -47.63 22.36
N ALA A 340 57.81 -47.27 22.67
CA ALA A 340 57.50 -46.11 23.50
C ALA A 340 58.07 -46.33 24.91
N LEU A 341 58.66 -45.27 25.49
CA LEU A 341 59.23 -45.32 26.84
C LEU A 341 58.13 -45.16 27.90
N LEU A 342 57.27 -46.17 28.01
CA LEU A 342 56.20 -46.23 29.02
C LEU A 342 56.77 -46.07 30.44
N PRO A 343 55.99 -45.54 31.41
CA PRO A 343 56.48 -45.32 32.76
C PRO A 343 56.96 -46.62 33.44
N PRO A 344 58.00 -46.57 34.30
CA PRO A 344 58.68 -47.78 34.77
C PRO A 344 57.76 -48.78 35.48
N GLY A 345 57.65 -49.98 34.91
CA GLY A 345 56.82 -51.07 35.46
C GLY A 345 55.35 -51.04 35.02
N ARG A 346 54.96 -50.13 34.13
CA ARG A 346 53.63 -50.14 33.49
C ARG A 346 53.61 -50.90 32.17
N THR A 347 52.41 -51.30 31.76
CA THR A 347 52.07 -51.76 30.42
C THR A 347 50.88 -50.98 29.88
N ALA A 348 50.83 -50.79 28.57
CA ALA A 348 49.66 -50.22 27.90
C ALA A 348 48.56 -51.29 27.77
N ILE A 349 47.30 -50.86 27.87
CA ILE A 349 46.11 -51.69 27.60
C ILE A 349 45.29 -51.17 26.42
N SER A 350 45.44 -49.89 26.09
CA SER A 350 44.89 -49.26 24.88
C SER A 350 45.92 -48.31 24.27
N ILE A 351 45.84 -48.08 22.96
CA ILE A 351 46.68 -47.14 22.20
C ILE A 351 45.83 -46.49 21.10
N ASP A 352 45.91 -45.17 21.01
CA ASP A 352 45.43 -44.41 19.85
C ASP A 352 46.48 -43.39 19.39
N VAL A 353 46.45 -43.04 18.10
CA VAL A 353 47.46 -42.22 17.42
C VAL A 353 46.78 -41.19 16.51
N GLY A 354 46.89 -39.93 16.89
CA GLY A 354 46.37 -38.79 16.13
C GLY A 354 47.32 -38.36 15.01
N ARG A 355 47.22 -37.10 14.56
CA ARG A 355 48.12 -36.57 13.51
C ARG A 355 49.52 -36.20 14.03
N PHE A 356 49.63 -35.80 15.29
CA PHE A 356 50.87 -35.23 15.85
C PHE A 356 51.24 -35.75 17.25
N HIS A 357 50.35 -36.51 17.89
CA HIS A 357 50.50 -37.09 19.21
C HIS A 357 49.85 -38.48 19.26
N ALA A 358 50.13 -39.23 20.32
CA ALA A 358 49.52 -40.51 20.62
C ALA A 358 49.21 -40.57 22.12
N CYS A 359 48.18 -41.34 22.49
CA CYS A 359 47.74 -41.52 23.86
C CYS A 359 47.47 -42.99 24.17
N SER A 360 47.68 -43.38 25.42
CA SER A 360 47.54 -44.76 25.88
C SER A 360 46.99 -44.81 27.30
N ILE A 361 46.09 -45.75 27.55
CA ILE A 361 45.64 -46.11 28.89
C ILE A 361 46.55 -47.25 29.38
N LEU A 362 46.97 -47.18 30.65
CA LEU A 362 47.89 -48.13 31.28
C LEU A 362 47.17 -49.08 32.24
N ASP A 363 47.90 -50.11 32.67
CA ASP A 363 47.49 -51.18 33.59
C ASP A 363 47.22 -50.76 35.06
N ASP A 364 47.08 -49.46 35.33
CA ASP A 364 46.54 -48.87 36.56
C ASP A 364 45.46 -47.81 36.30
N ASN A 365 44.85 -47.84 35.11
CA ASN A 365 43.81 -46.91 34.72
C ASN A 365 44.33 -45.46 34.56
N SER A 366 45.64 -45.22 34.65
CA SER A 366 46.25 -43.93 34.32
C SER A 366 46.40 -43.79 32.81
N SER A 367 46.27 -42.57 32.31
CA SER A 367 46.47 -42.23 30.90
C SER A 367 47.76 -41.46 30.70
N VAL A 368 48.50 -41.81 29.65
CA VAL A 368 49.71 -41.11 29.21
C VAL A 368 49.59 -40.70 27.75
N CYS A 369 50.02 -39.49 27.43
CA CYS A 369 50.08 -38.96 26.07
C CYS A 369 51.51 -38.48 25.74
N TRP A 370 51.87 -38.46 24.45
CA TRP A 370 53.15 -37.98 23.95
C TRP A 370 53.08 -37.51 22.49
N GLY A 371 54.09 -36.75 22.06
CA GLY A 371 54.17 -36.08 20.76
C GLY A 371 54.06 -34.56 20.90
N ASN A 372 53.41 -33.93 19.92
CA ASN A 372 53.16 -32.50 19.94
C ASN A 372 52.24 -32.09 21.10
N ASN A 373 52.41 -30.87 21.60
CA ASN A 373 51.62 -30.29 22.68
C ASN A 373 51.43 -28.77 22.50
N THR A 374 51.54 -28.23 21.28
CA THR A 374 51.46 -26.77 21.02
C THR A 374 50.17 -26.13 21.53
N ASP A 375 49.11 -26.94 21.61
CA ASP A 375 47.72 -26.53 21.80
C ASP A 375 47.12 -27.17 23.07
N GLY A 376 47.95 -27.88 23.87
CA GLY A 376 47.54 -28.56 25.10
C GLY A 376 47.10 -30.03 24.94
N GLN A 377 47.20 -30.63 23.75
CA GLN A 377 46.65 -31.96 23.40
C GLN A 377 47.22 -33.15 24.21
N ILE A 378 48.30 -32.96 24.97
CA ILE A 378 48.82 -33.97 25.92
C ILE A 378 48.04 -33.96 27.24
N GLY A 379 47.42 -32.85 27.63
CA GLY A 379 46.57 -32.75 28.81
C GLY A 379 47.34 -32.73 30.14
N ASP A 380 48.59 -32.27 30.15
CA ASP A 380 49.50 -32.31 31.30
C ASP A 380 49.66 -30.97 32.05
N GLY A 381 48.72 -30.04 31.86
CA GLY A 381 48.78 -28.68 32.40
C GLY A 381 49.89 -27.83 31.77
N THR A 382 50.34 -28.18 30.57
CA THR A 382 51.34 -27.44 29.80
C THR A 382 51.07 -27.51 28.29
N THR A 383 51.69 -26.58 27.55
CA THR A 383 51.77 -26.62 26.08
C THR A 383 53.17 -27.00 25.59
N ILE A 384 53.83 -27.97 26.25
CA ILE A 384 55.22 -28.37 25.98
C ILE A 384 55.28 -29.77 25.36
N THR A 385 55.78 -29.87 24.12
CA THR A 385 55.99 -31.12 23.37
C THR A 385 56.68 -32.20 24.22
N ARG A 386 56.12 -33.41 24.26
CA ARG A 386 56.61 -34.53 25.08
C ARG A 386 57.12 -35.65 24.18
N LEU A 387 58.44 -35.84 24.10
CA LEU A 387 59.03 -36.93 23.28
C LEU A 387 58.93 -38.33 23.93
N THR A 388 58.30 -38.44 25.10
CA THR A 388 58.11 -39.66 25.88
C THR A 388 56.74 -39.63 26.57
N PRO A 389 56.08 -40.80 26.79
CA PRO A 389 54.84 -40.91 27.54
C PRO A 389 54.83 -40.08 28.83
N THR A 390 53.88 -39.15 28.91
CA THR A 390 53.71 -38.21 30.04
C THR A 390 52.27 -38.32 30.55
N TYR A 391 52.08 -38.34 31.87
CA TYR A 391 50.74 -38.49 32.46
C TYR A 391 49.84 -37.30 32.16
N VAL A 392 48.58 -37.59 31.86
CA VAL A 392 47.48 -36.61 31.77
C VAL A 392 47.08 -36.18 33.18
N ASP A 393 46.87 -34.87 33.43
CA ASP A 393 46.48 -34.34 34.73
C ASP A 393 44.97 -34.48 34.97
N PHE A 394 44.54 -35.70 35.32
CA PHE A 394 43.14 -36.04 35.63
C PHE A 394 43.01 -36.59 37.07
N PRO A 395 43.22 -35.76 38.12
CA PRO A 395 43.53 -36.23 39.47
C PRO A 395 42.37 -36.87 40.26
N ASN A 396 41.17 -36.95 39.70
CA ASN A 396 39.98 -37.52 40.36
C ASN A 396 39.16 -38.45 39.42
N GLY A 397 39.79 -39.06 38.40
CA GLY A 397 39.10 -39.96 37.48
C GLY A 397 40.04 -40.80 36.64
N HIS A 398 39.46 -41.69 35.84
CA HIS A 398 40.16 -42.60 34.95
C HIS A 398 39.39 -42.71 33.62
N PHE A 399 40.11 -42.87 32.51
CA PHE A 399 39.52 -43.09 31.19
C PHE A 399 39.33 -44.57 30.91
N SER A 400 38.18 -44.93 30.33
CA SER A 400 37.93 -46.27 29.76
C SER A 400 38.31 -46.31 28.29
N THR A 401 38.09 -45.21 27.55
CA THR A 401 38.56 -45.04 26.17
C THR A 401 39.03 -43.61 25.92
N ILE A 402 39.99 -43.46 25.00
CA ILE A 402 40.58 -42.20 24.55
C ILE A 402 40.69 -42.25 23.02
N SER A 403 40.30 -41.16 22.36
CA SER A 403 40.50 -40.92 20.93
C SER A 403 41.25 -39.61 20.70
N THR A 404 42.19 -39.63 19.76
CA THR A 404 43.18 -38.58 19.49
C THR A 404 42.98 -37.98 18.10
N GLY A 405 42.62 -36.70 18.07
CA GLY A 405 42.42 -35.95 16.83
C GLY A 405 43.73 -35.40 16.26
N GLN A 406 43.65 -34.23 15.63
CA GLN A 406 44.83 -33.54 15.12
C GLN A 406 45.54 -32.69 16.17
N TYR A 407 44.77 -31.82 16.83
CA TYR A 407 45.26 -30.87 17.83
C TYR A 407 44.50 -31.00 19.16
N HIS A 408 43.69 -32.04 19.30
CA HIS A 408 42.91 -32.33 20.50
C HIS A 408 42.86 -33.83 20.79
N THR A 409 42.38 -34.15 21.98
CA THR A 409 42.15 -35.49 22.50
C THR A 409 40.84 -35.47 23.26
N CYS A 410 40.04 -36.53 23.15
CA CYS A 410 38.82 -36.71 23.93
C CYS A 410 38.82 -38.12 24.54
N GLY A 411 38.19 -38.29 25.69
CA GLY A 411 38.05 -39.59 26.34
C GLY A 411 36.74 -39.71 27.12
N ILE A 412 36.24 -40.93 27.22
CA ILE A 412 35.12 -41.29 28.10
C ILE A 412 35.73 -41.80 29.41
N ALA A 413 35.41 -41.10 30.50
CA ALA A 413 35.78 -41.52 31.84
C ALA A 413 34.92 -42.72 32.29
N SER A 414 35.42 -43.50 33.25
CA SER A 414 34.77 -44.72 33.76
C SER A 414 33.38 -44.51 34.40
N ASN A 415 32.97 -43.26 34.59
CA ASN A 415 31.63 -42.84 35.00
C ASN A 415 30.75 -42.36 33.82
N ALA A 416 31.09 -42.75 32.59
CA ALA A 416 30.42 -42.37 31.34
C ALA A 416 30.42 -40.86 30.99
N SER A 417 31.27 -40.04 31.65
CA SER A 417 31.41 -38.62 31.31
C SER A 417 32.50 -38.38 30.25
N VAL A 418 32.21 -37.53 29.27
CA VAL A 418 33.17 -37.13 28.22
C VAL A 418 34.02 -35.96 28.69
N HIS A 419 35.33 -36.04 28.47
CA HIS A 419 36.27 -34.93 28.68
C HIS A 419 37.13 -34.75 27.42
N CYS A 420 37.40 -33.51 27.04
CA CYS A 420 38.23 -33.16 25.89
C CYS A 420 39.28 -32.10 26.24
N TRP A 421 40.45 -32.16 25.60
CA TRP A 421 41.56 -31.24 25.79
C TRP A 421 42.37 -31.03 24.50
N GLY A 422 43.14 -29.95 24.42
CA GLY A 422 43.79 -29.44 23.21
C GLY A 422 43.08 -28.22 22.60
N LYS A 423 43.19 -28.06 21.28
CA LYS A 423 42.66 -26.94 20.50
C LYS A 423 41.12 -26.85 20.55
N HIS A 424 40.60 -25.64 20.76
CA HIS A 424 39.16 -25.32 20.80
C HIS A 424 38.72 -24.20 19.84
N GLU A 425 39.63 -23.63 19.03
CA GLU A 425 39.31 -22.49 18.14
C GLU A 425 38.09 -22.72 17.24
N ASP A 426 37.92 -23.94 16.71
CA ASP A 426 36.80 -24.36 15.85
C ASP A 426 35.69 -25.11 16.61
N GLY A 427 35.88 -25.33 17.92
CA GLY A 427 34.90 -25.96 18.80
C GLY A 427 35.12 -27.44 19.13
N ALA A 428 36.25 -28.03 18.73
CA ALA A 428 36.52 -29.47 18.80
C ALA A 428 36.38 -30.10 20.19
N LEU A 429 36.53 -29.31 21.27
CA LEU A 429 36.34 -29.77 22.65
C LEU A 429 34.88 -29.73 23.14
N GLY A 430 33.95 -29.10 22.41
CA GLY A 430 32.53 -29.05 22.79
C GLY A 430 32.18 -28.10 23.95
N LEU A 431 33.14 -27.34 24.47
CA LEU A 431 33.01 -26.47 25.66
C LEU A 431 32.23 -25.15 25.43
N GLY A 432 31.60 -24.97 24.27
CA GLY A 432 30.85 -23.76 23.91
C GLY A 432 31.73 -22.53 23.69
N THR A 433 31.20 -21.35 24.02
CA THR A 433 31.90 -20.06 23.95
C THR A 433 31.71 -19.26 25.23
N SER A 434 32.77 -19.07 26.00
CA SER A 434 32.79 -18.25 27.21
C SER A 434 32.75 -16.74 26.88
N ASP A 435 31.58 -16.13 27.08
CA ASP A 435 31.31 -14.69 27.03
C ASP A 435 31.88 -13.90 25.82
N GLY A 436 32.03 -14.56 24.68
CA GLY A 436 32.23 -13.94 23.37
C GLY A 436 33.56 -13.20 23.15
N VAL A 437 34.55 -13.37 24.04
CA VAL A 437 35.86 -12.69 23.94
C VAL A 437 37.05 -13.64 24.00
N ASN A 438 36.91 -14.85 24.55
CA ASN A 438 38.03 -15.79 24.70
C ASN A 438 37.61 -17.21 24.33
N ILE A 439 37.88 -17.63 23.10
CA ILE A 439 38.14 -19.05 22.83
C ILE A 439 39.47 -19.38 23.49
N GLN A 440 39.48 -20.33 24.41
CA GLN A 440 40.70 -20.88 24.96
C GLN A 440 40.70 -22.39 24.77
N ASP A 441 41.84 -22.87 24.29
CA ASP A 441 42.24 -24.27 24.30
C ASP A 441 42.36 -24.75 25.76
N SER A 442 42.35 -26.06 25.99
CA SER A 442 42.45 -26.62 27.34
C SER A 442 43.65 -27.55 27.45
N ASP A 443 44.57 -27.24 28.35
CA ASP A 443 45.80 -28.02 28.59
C ASP A 443 45.62 -29.12 29.65
N ILE A 444 44.38 -29.36 30.10
CA ILE A 444 43.94 -30.45 30.97
C ILE A 444 42.56 -30.97 30.49
N PRO A 445 42.14 -32.22 30.82
CA PRO A 445 40.83 -32.74 30.44
C PRO A 445 39.67 -31.89 30.98
N ALA A 446 38.93 -31.24 30.09
CA ALA A 446 37.76 -30.43 30.41
C ALA A 446 36.46 -31.19 30.14
N TYR A 447 35.55 -31.19 31.12
CA TYR A 447 34.24 -31.84 31.04
C TYR A 447 33.37 -31.26 29.91
N VAL A 448 32.80 -32.14 29.09
CA VAL A 448 31.93 -31.77 27.97
C VAL A 448 30.46 -31.96 28.36
N GLU A 449 29.69 -30.88 28.35
CA GLU A 449 28.25 -30.93 28.64
C GLU A 449 27.50 -31.51 27.44
N LEU A 450 27.17 -32.80 27.50
CA LEU A 450 26.39 -33.51 26.48
C LEU A 450 24.92 -33.06 26.44
N GLY A 451 24.43 -32.32 27.45
CA GLY A 451 23.09 -31.75 27.53
C GLY A 451 21.96 -32.75 27.80
N ASP A 452 20.76 -32.23 28.05
CA ASP A 452 19.62 -33.06 28.47
C ASP A 452 19.04 -33.93 27.34
N ILE A 453 18.59 -35.13 27.70
CA ILE A 453 17.76 -36.00 26.84
C ILE A 453 16.32 -35.46 26.72
N ASN A 454 15.88 -34.64 27.68
CA ASN A 454 14.58 -33.94 27.69
C ASN A 454 14.71 -32.63 28.48
N PRO A 455 14.16 -31.49 28.03
CA PRO A 455 14.27 -30.19 28.72
C PRO A 455 13.48 -30.08 30.05
N ASN A 456 12.94 -31.20 30.55
CA ASN A 456 12.33 -31.37 31.87
C ASN A 456 13.03 -32.48 32.70
N SER A 457 14.09 -33.09 32.18
CA SER A 457 14.88 -34.12 32.87
C SER A 457 15.86 -33.48 33.83
N THR A 458 16.18 -34.15 34.94
CA THR A 458 17.32 -33.82 35.81
C THR A 458 18.45 -34.86 35.65
N VAL A 459 18.47 -35.58 34.54
CA VAL A 459 19.47 -36.58 34.17
C VAL A 459 20.18 -36.09 32.92
N LEU A 460 21.44 -35.71 33.10
CA LEU A 460 22.39 -35.38 32.02
C LEU A 460 22.62 -36.65 31.17
N ALA A 461 22.79 -36.49 29.86
CA ALA A 461 23.11 -37.63 28.99
C ALA A 461 24.52 -38.20 29.27
N SER A 462 24.63 -39.53 29.28
CA SER A 462 25.92 -40.23 29.39
C SER A 462 26.41 -40.66 28.00
N ALA A 463 27.73 -40.81 27.82
CA ALA A 463 28.25 -41.53 26.66
C ALA A 463 28.09 -43.05 26.84
N SER A 464 27.90 -43.79 25.76
CA SER A 464 28.00 -45.25 25.82
C SER A 464 29.46 -45.66 26.07
N LEU A 465 29.71 -46.60 26.99
CA LEU A 465 31.07 -47.01 27.36
C LEU A 465 31.79 -47.80 26.26
N GLY A 466 31.08 -48.24 25.21
CA GLY A 466 31.66 -48.89 24.03
C GLY A 466 31.98 -50.39 24.21
N GLU A 467 31.72 -50.95 25.38
CA GLU A 467 31.97 -52.35 25.67
C GLU A 467 30.83 -53.25 25.15
N ARG A 468 31.16 -54.37 24.49
CA ARG A 468 30.17 -55.40 24.08
C ARG A 468 30.16 -56.55 25.08
N ASP A 469 28.98 -56.92 25.58
CA ASP A 469 28.74 -58.13 26.37
C ASP A 469 27.85 -59.06 25.53
N HIS A 470 28.43 -60.12 24.94
CA HIS A 470 27.80 -60.86 23.84
C HIS A 470 27.07 -62.15 24.29
N ASP A 471 27.41 -62.74 25.43
CA ASP A 471 26.56 -63.74 26.10
C ASP A 471 25.71 -63.14 27.25
N ASN A 472 25.94 -61.87 27.59
CA ASN A 472 25.12 -61.03 28.47
C ASN A 472 25.01 -61.60 29.90
N ASP A 473 26.08 -62.24 30.37
CA ASP A 473 26.19 -62.75 31.74
C ASP A 473 26.55 -61.63 32.77
N GLY A 474 26.97 -60.46 32.27
CA GLY A 474 27.46 -59.32 33.05
C GLY A 474 28.98 -59.13 32.99
N ILE A 475 29.70 -59.99 32.27
CA ILE A 475 31.13 -59.89 32.00
C ILE A 475 31.33 -59.51 30.53
N VAL A 476 31.73 -58.25 30.30
CA VAL A 476 32.11 -57.74 28.98
C VAL A 476 33.01 -58.72 28.22
N SER A 477 32.78 -58.90 26.92
CA SER A 477 33.42 -59.90 26.06
C SER A 477 34.95 -59.81 25.99
N ILE A 478 35.54 -58.67 26.32
CA ILE A 478 37.00 -58.49 26.43
C ILE A 478 37.59 -59.01 27.77
N PHE A 479 36.74 -59.41 28.71
CA PHE A 479 37.08 -60.01 30.01
C PHE A 479 36.53 -61.43 30.20
N ASP A 480 35.52 -61.83 29.44
CA ASP A 480 34.95 -63.18 29.57
C ASP A 480 35.82 -64.27 28.91
N SER A 481 35.72 -65.47 29.47
CA SER A 481 36.36 -66.72 29.06
C SER A 481 35.49 -67.60 28.14
N THR A 482 34.21 -67.27 28.00
CA THR A 482 33.17 -67.95 27.21
C THR A 482 32.29 -66.99 26.38
N PRO A 483 32.81 -65.92 25.72
CA PRO A 483 32.03 -64.74 25.26
C PRO A 483 31.08 -64.97 24.08
N TRP A 484 30.64 -66.21 23.86
CA TRP A 484 29.74 -66.66 22.80
C TRP A 484 28.86 -67.79 23.34
N VAL A 485 27.54 -67.60 23.36
CA VAL A 485 26.61 -68.69 23.71
C VAL A 485 26.76 -69.83 22.70
N ALA A 486 26.78 -71.08 23.18
CA ALA A 486 26.96 -72.25 22.34
C ALA A 486 25.79 -72.56 21.38
N GLU A 487 24.66 -71.86 21.53
CA GLU A 487 23.54 -71.79 20.59
C GLU A 487 23.22 -70.31 20.36
N SER A 488 23.44 -69.81 19.15
CA SER A 488 23.04 -68.44 18.81
C SER A 488 21.53 -68.34 18.66
N CYS A 489 20.92 -67.37 19.34
CA CYS A 489 19.47 -67.18 19.29
C CYS A 489 19.11 -66.69 17.89
N SER A 490 18.12 -67.33 17.27
CA SER A 490 17.70 -66.97 15.91
C SER A 490 16.75 -65.77 15.92
N PRO A 491 16.74 -64.91 14.89
CA PRO A 491 15.81 -63.79 14.78
C PRO A 491 14.37 -64.22 15.09
N GLY A 492 13.78 -63.56 16.08
CA GLY A 492 12.55 -63.95 16.76
C GLY A 492 12.74 -64.47 18.18
N GLN A 493 13.96 -64.75 18.62
CA GLN A 493 14.28 -65.23 19.97
C GLN A 493 15.36 -64.37 20.62
N TYR A 494 15.16 -63.97 21.87
CA TYR A 494 16.16 -63.23 22.65
C TYR A 494 16.81 -64.12 23.72
N LEU A 495 18.06 -63.86 24.02
CA LEU A 495 18.82 -64.56 25.06
C LEU A 495 18.42 -64.06 26.45
N SER A 496 18.02 -64.96 27.34
CA SER A 496 17.78 -64.63 28.74
C SER A 496 18.16 -65.80 29.66
N GLY A 497 19.16 -65.58 30.53
CA GLY A 497 19.63 -66.60 31.47
C GLY A 497 20.18 -67.87 30.80
N LEU A 498 20.96 -67.70 29.71
CA LEU A 498 21.48 -68.79 28.86
C LEU A 498 20.40 -69.67 28.20
N GLN A 499 19.22 -69.09 27.91
CA GLN A 499 18.16 -69.72 27.13
C GLN A 499 17.62 -68.74 26.08
N CYS A 500 17.42 -69.20 24.84
CA CYS A 500 16.70 -68.43 23.83
C CYS A 500 15.20 -68.50 24.11
N ILE A 501 14.56 -67.35 24.30
CA ILE A 501 13.14 -67.18 24.57
C ILE A 501 12.49 -66.55 23.36
N ASP A 502 11.43 -67.17 22.83
CA ASP A 502 10.61 -66.59 21.76
C ASP A 502 10.09 -65.20 22.16
N ALA A 503 10.29 -64.21 21.30
CA ALA A 503 9.71 -62.86 21.44
C ALA A 503 8.21 -62.97 21.69
N SER A 504 7.69 -62.24 22.67
CA SER A 504 6.27 -62.24 23.00
C SER A 504 5.45 -61.41 22.01
N PRO A 505 4.14 -61.67 21.82
CA PRO A 505 3.27 -60.84 21.01
C PRO A 505 3.38 -59.37 21.39
N GLY A 506 3.31 -58.50 20.37
CA GLY A 506 3.60 -57.08 20.49
C GLY A 506 5.08 -56.74 20.45
N HIS A 507 5.98 -57.73 20.46
CA HIS A 507 7.42 -57.54 20.40
C HIS A 507 8.03 -58.30 19.21
N HIS A 508 9.26 -57.94 18.86
CA HIS A 508 10.07 -58.65 17.87
C HIS A 508 11.55 -58.69 18.28
N VAL A 509 12.32 -59.60 17.68
CA VAL A 509 13.77 -59.72 17.88
C VAL A 509 14.46 -59.80 16.51
N PRO A 510 14.96 -58.68 15.96
CA PRO A 510 15.27 -58.58 14.53
C PRO A 510 16.54 -59.28 14.07
N TYR A 511 17.51 -59.49 14.95
CA TYR A 511 18.82 -60.06 14.62
C TYR A 511 19.10 -61.31 15.45
N HIS A 512 20.21 -61.97 15.14
CA HIS A 512 20.75 -63.01 16.01
C HIS A 512 21.22 -62.39 17.33
N ASP A 513 21.22 -63.20 18.40
CA ASP A 513 21.96 -62.94 19.65
C ASP A 513 21.59 -61.64 20.40
N MET A 514 20.40 -61.10 20.13
CA MET A 514 19.83 -60.02 20.95
C MET A 514 19.44 -60.54 22.33
N THR A 515 19.61 -59.72 23.36
CA THR A 515 19.44 -60.12 24.78
C THR A 515 18.17 -59.55 25.42
N GLU A 516 17.41 -58.78 24.63
CA GLU A 516 16.10 -58.23 24.95
C GLU A 516 15.15 -58.35 23.75
N GLN A 517 13.85 -58.13 23.97
CA GLN A 517 12.82 -58.08 22.94
C GLN A 517 12.30 -56.65 22.75
N TYR A 518 12.12 -56.22 21.50
CA TYR A 518 11.77 -54.84 21.17
C TYR A 518 10.26 -54.69 20.96
N GLU A 519 9.63 -53.74 21.65
CA GLU A 519 8.22 -53.40 21.44
C GLU A 519 7.97 -52.94 19.99
N CYS A 520 6.92 -53.46 19.36
CA CYS A 520 6.44 -52.96 18.07
C CYS A 520 5.97 -51.51 18.23
N TYR A 521 6.57 -50.61 17.45
CA TYR A 521 6.29 -49.19 17.51
C TYR A 521 4.93 -48.83 16.87
N PRO A 522 4.29 -47.71 17.27
CA PRO A 522 2.99 -47.31 16.74
C PRO A 522 3.01 -47.18 15.22
N GLY A 523 2.06 -47.83 14.55
CA GLY A 523 2.06 -48.09 13.10
C GLY A 523 2.39 -49.53 12.72
N THR A 524 2.93 -50.33 13.65
CA THR A 524 3.16 -51.76 13.46
C THR A 524 2.48 -52.58 14.56
N TYR A 525 2.40 -53.90 14.38
CA TYR A 525 1.88 -54.85 15.37
C TYR A 525 2.48 -56.24 15.20
N GLN A 526 2.36 -57.11 16.21
CA GLN A 526 2.78 -58.52 16.09
C GLN A 526 1.90 -59.47 16.91
N PRO A 527 0.99 -60.26 16.29
CA PRO A 527 0.12 -61.19 17.02
C PRO A 527 0.78 -62.50 17.45
N ASN A 528 1.95 -62.86 16.89
CA ASN A 528 2.57 -64.17 17.10
C ASN A 528 3.80 -64.10 18.02
N TYR A 529 4.10 -65.23 18.67
CA TYR A 529 5.38 -65.43 19.34
C TYR A 529 6.51 -65.71 18.34
N GLY A 530 7.76 -65.43 18.72
CA GLY A 530 8.94 -65.92 18.02
C GLY A 530 9.25 -65.21 16.70
N GLN A 531 8.98 -63.90 16.61
CA GLN A 531 8.97 -63.16 15.34
C GLN A 531 10.11 -62.14 15.23
N SER A 532 10.78 -62.11 14.08
CA SER A 532 11.92 -61.21 13.86
C SER A 532 11.54 -59.78 13.52
N SER A 533 10.39 -59.57 12.87
CA SER A 533 9.86 -58.23 12.61
C SER A 533 8.46 -58.05 13.17
N CYS A 534 8.09 -56.80 13.39
CA CYS A 534 6.69 -56.41 13.42
C CYS A 534 6.09 -56.49 12.01
N ILE A 535 4.76 -56.44 11.94
CA ILE A 535 3.98 -56.37 10.71
C ILE A 535 3.47 -54.93 10.59
N ASP A 536 3.62 -54.32 9.41
CA ASP A 536 3.02 -53.02 9.13
C ASP A 536 1.49 -53.08 9.26
N THR A 537 0.92 -52.11 9.97
CA THR A 537 -0.54 -52.00 10.10
C THR A 537 -1.15 -51.76 8.72
N SER A 538 -2.19 -52.54 8.40
CA SER A 538 -2.75 -52.62 7.05
C SER A 538 -3.65 -51.41 6.71
N PRO A 539 -3.75 -51.00 5.44
CA PRO A 539 -4.61 -49.89 5.03
C PRO A 539 -6.07 -50.07 5.50
N GLY A 540 -6.61 -49.02 6.11
CA GLY A 540 -7.89 -49.01 6.81
C GLY A 540 -7.81 -49.26 8.32
N TYR A 541 -6.62 -49.52 8.87
CA TYR A 541 -6.36 -49.76 10.29
C TYR A 541 -5.28 -48.80 10.82
N PHE A 542 -5.10 -48.78 12.15
CA PHE A 542 -4.06 -48.04 12.85
C PHE A 542 -3.60 -48.78 14.13
N THR A 543 -2.40 -48.47 14.62
CA THR A 543 -1.94 -48.85 15.96
C THR A 543 -1.25 -47.68 16.66
N ASP A 544 -1.87 -47.16 17.72
CA ASP A 544 -1.47 -45.95 18.44
C ASP A 544 -0.60 -46.22 19.70
N VAL A 545 -0.37 -47.49 20.05
CA VAL A 545 0.35 -47.90 21.26
C VAL A 545 1.53 -48.81 20.93
N ASN A 546 2.66 -48.61 21.61
CA ASN A 546 3.76 -49.58 21.66
C ASN A 546 3.25 -50.97 22.08
N GLY A 547 3.91 -52.03 21.63
CA GLY A 547 3.56 -53.38 22.06
C GLY A 547 2.25 -53.91 21.47
N SER A 548 1.76 -53.31 20.38
CA SER A 548 0.48 -53.68 19.77
C SER A 548 0.47 -55.12 19.27
N ILE A 549 -0.44 -55.94 19.80
CA ILE A 549 -0.61 -57.35 19.40
C ILE A 549 -1.61 -57.55 18.24
N ASP A 550 -2.40 -56.53 17.93
CA ASP A 550 -3.47 -56.54 16.92
C ASP A 550 -3.66 -55.10 16.38
N GLN A 551 -4.31 -54.95 15.24
CA GLN A 551 -4.53 -53.67 14.56
C GLN A 551 -5.98 -53.17 14.72
N SER A 552 -6.14 -51.89 15.08
CA SER A 552 -7.47 -51.30 15.28
C SER A 552 -8.03 -50.76 13.96
N PRO A 553 -9.26 -51.12 13.53
CA PRO A 553 -9.86 -50.54 12.33
C PRO A 553 -10.14 -49.06 12.52
N CYS A 554 -9.89 -48.25 11.48
CA CYS A 554 -10.25 -46.84 11.48
C CYS A 554 -11.74 -46.65 11.76
N PHE A 555 -12.08 -45.71 12.63
CA PHE A 555 -13.47 -45.39 12.95
C PHE A 555 -14.19 -44.81 11.73
N ALA A 556 -15.48 -45.08 11.58
CA ALA A 556 -16.27 -44.52 10.47
C ALA A 556 -16.17 -42.98 10.46
N GLY A 557 -15.92 -42.40 9.30
CA GLY A 557 -15.56 -40.98 9.12
C GLY A 557 -14.06 -40.71 9.10
N THR A 558 -13.23 -41.69 9.44
CA THR A 558 -11.77 -41.68 9.21
C THR A 558 -11.36 -42.80 8.26
N TYR A 559 -10.23 -42.67 7.59
CA TYR A 559 -9.69 -43.67 6.67
C TYR A 559 -8.15 -43.68 6.72
N GLN A 560 -7.52 -44.74 6.21
CA GLN A 560 -6.05 -44.81 6.16
C GLN A 560 -5.56 -45.52 4.89
N PRO A 561 -5.10 -44.79 3.85
CA PRO A 561 -4.69 -45.39 2.58
C PRO A 561 -3.28 -46.02 2.56
N ALA A 562 -2.45 -45.79 3.57
CA ALA A 562 -1.09 -46.28 3.63
C ALA A 562 -0.90 -47.35 4.72
N ASP A 563 0.03 -48.28 4.47
CA ASP A 563 0.53 -49.25 5.44
C ASP A 563 1.40 -48.54 6.52
N GLY A 564 1.55 -49.17 7.68
CA GLY A 564 2.52 -48.75 8.70
C GLY A 564 2.09 -47.57 9.58
N GLN A 565 0.79 -47.28 9.71
CA GLN A 565 0.30 -45.99 10.20
C GLN A 565 -0.26 -46.03 11.64
N SER A 566 0.17 -45.07 12.46
CA SER A 566 -0.18 -44.98 13.90
C SER A 566 -1.50 -44.28 14.20
N SER A 567 -2.14 -43.70 13.19
CA SER A 567 -3.42 -43.00 13.31
C SER A 567 -4.19 -42.99 11.98
N CYS A 568 -5.48 -42.69 12.04
CA CYS A 568 -6.34 -42.54 10.86
C CYS A 568 -6.50 -41.06 10.47
N ILE A 569 -6.76 -40.84 9.18
CA ILE A 569 -6.95 -39.51 8.59
C ILE A 569 -8.44 -39.19 8.59
N ASP A 570 -8.84 -37.99 9.01
CA ASP A 570 -10.20 -37.49 8.83
C ASP A 570 -10.58 -37.48 7.34
N VAL A 571 -11.77 -37.98 7.01
CA VAL A 571 -12.28 -37.95 5.63
C VAL A 571 -12.49 -36.52 5.14
N ASP A 572 -12.06 -36.23 3.91
CA ASP A 572 -12.20 -34.93 3.24
C ASP A 572 -13.66 -34.53 3.05
N ARG A 573 -13.93 -33.23 3.16
CA ARG A 573 -15.27 -32.66 2.96
C ARG A 573 -15.90 -33.16 1.65
N GLY A 574 -17.14 -33.63 1.70
CA GLY A 574 -17.88 -34.17 0.56
C GLY A 574 -17.66 -35.68 0.29
N ASN A 575 -16.96 -36.38 1.18
CA ASN A 575 -16.80 -37.82 1.19
C ASN A 575 -17.27 -38.39 2.55
N TYR A 576 -17.35 -39.71 2.67
CA TYR A 576 -17.55 -40.44 3.93
C TYR A 576 -16.71 -41.72 3.96
N SER A 577 -16.63 -42.40 5.10
CA SER A 577 -16.11 -43.77 5.21
C SER A 577 -16.90 -44.60 6.20
N ASP A 578 -17.16 -45.86 5.85
CA ASP A 578 -17.44 -46.90 6.83
C ASP A 578 -16.16 -47.23 7.62
N ALA A 579 -16.31 -47.87 8.79
CA ALA A 579 -15.16 -48.26 9.61
C ALA A 579 -14.30 -49.32 8.90
N GLY A 580 -12.97 -49.21 9.04
CA GLY A 580 -12.00 -50.13 8.43
C GLY A 580 -11.68 -49.89 6.95
N LEU A 581 -12.07 -48.74 6.37
CA LEU A 581 -11.78 -48.44 4.96
C LEU A 581 -10.41 -47.78 4.72
N ALA A 582 -9.69 -48.29 3.72
CA ALA A 582 -8.46 -47.70 3.20
C ALA A 582 -8.68 -46.48 2.29
N TYR A 583 -9.93 -46.13 1.97
CA TYR A 583 -10.25 -45.05 1.03
C TYR A 583 -11.56 -44.36 1.42
N GLN A 584 -11.64 -43.07 1.12
CA GLN A 584 -12.87 -42.29 1.28
C GLN A 584 -13.82 -42.50 0.09
N ILE A 585 -15.11 -42.60 0.37
CA ILE A 585 -16.18 -42.80 -0.62
C ILE A 585 -16.81 -41.43 -0.94
N PRO A 586 -16.82 -40.99 -2.22
CA PRO A 586 -17.51 -39.76 -2.61
C PRO A 586 -19.01 -39.80 -2.28
N CYS A 587 -19.56 -38.71 -1.73
CA CYS A 587 -21.00 -38.61 -1.52
C CYS A 587 -21.76 -38.70 -2.87
N PRO A 588 -22.79 -39.54 -2.98
CA PRO A 588 -23.56 -39.66 -4.22
C PRO A 588 -24.44 -38.42 -4.48
N PRO A 589 -24.77 -38.12 -5.76
CA PRO A 589 -25.67 -37.03 -6.11
C PRO A 589 -26.97 -37.06 -5.31
N GLY A 590 -27.40 -35.89 -4.83
CA GLY A 590 -28.48 -35.71 -3.87
C GLY A 590 -28.02 -35.61 -2.42
N THR A 591 -26.79 -36.01 -2.10
CA THR A 591 -26.21 -35.97 -0.73
C THR A 591 -24.91 -35.17 -0.69
N TYR A 592 -24.61 -34.53 0.43
CA TYR A 592 -23.37 -33.77 0.66
C TYR A 592 -22.83 -34.03 2.07
N GLN A 593 -21.57 -33.68 2.31
CA GLN A 593 -20.95 -33.79 3.63
C GLN A 593 -20.17 -32.48 3.91
N PRO A 594 -20.49 -31.70 4.96
CA PRO A 594 -19.98 -30.34 5.10
C PRO A 594 -18.73 -30.16 5.97
N ASP A 595 -18.32 -31.15 6.75
CA ASP A 595 -17.25 -31.06 7.75
C ASP A 595 -16.08 -31.99 7.40
N LEU A 596 -15.07 -32.08 8.27
CA LEU A 596 -14.10 -33.17 8.22
C LEU A 596 -14.58 -34.31 9.13
N GLY A 597 -14.18 -35.55 8.83
CA GLY A 597 -14.33 -36.67 9.77
C GLY A 597 -15.74 -37.30 9.90
N GLN A 598 -16.70 -36.97 9.04
CA GLN A 598 -18.09 -37.48 9.18
C GLN A 598 -18.28 -38.90 8.61
N PRO A 599 -18.97 -39.82 9.32
CA PRO A 599 -19.17 -41.21 8.91
C PRO A 599 -20.19 -41.41 7.77
N SER A 600 -20.96 -40.38 7.41
CA SER A 600 -22.05 -40.51 6.44
C SER A 600 -22.36 -39.17 5.77
N CYS A 601 -22.79 -39.22 4.52
CA CYS A 601 -23.35 -38.06 3.83
C CYS A 601 -24.74 -37.68 4.38
N LEU A 602 -25.04 -36.39 4.36
CA LEU A 602 -26.36 -35.82 4.64
C LEU A 602 -27.15 -35.71 3.35
N ASP A 603 -28.45 -35.98 3.38
CA ASP A 603 -29.36 -35.59 2.29
C ASP A 603 -29.30 -34.06 2.09
N ALA A 604 -29.35 -33.60 0.84
CA ALA A 604 -29.59 -32.17 0.56
C ALA A 604 -30.95 -31.76 1.17
N ASP A 605 -30.96 -30.71 2.00
CA ASP A 605 -32.15 -30.18 2.65
C ASP A 605 -33.20 -29.73 1.60
N PRO A 606 -34.51 -29.80 1.91
CA PRO A 606 -35.54 -29.17 1.08
C PRO A 606 -35.18 -27.73 0.70
N GLY A 607 -35.47 -27.36 -0.54
CA GLY A 607 -35.04 -26.10 -1.17
C GLY A 607 -33.60 -26.09 -1.68
N ASN A 608 -32.85 -27.18 -1.53
CA ASN A 608 -31.50 -27.34 -2.05
C ASN A 608 -31.41 -28.59 -2.94
N TYR A 609 -30.28 -28.71 -3.64
CA TYR A 609 -29.95 -29.88 -4.45
C TYR A 609 -28.43 -30.10 -4.51
N VAL A 610 -28.04 -31.32 -4.88
CA VAL A 610 -26.66 -31.71 -5.14
C VAL A 610 -26.62 -32.49 -6.45
N SER A 611 -26.20 -31.87 -7.56
CA SER A 611 -26.30 -32.48 -8.89
C SER A 611 -25.18 -33.49 -9.21
N GLU A 612 -23.99 -33.29 -8.63
CA GLU A 612 -22.78 -34.06 -8.89
C GLU A 612 -22.37 -34.87 -7.66
N PRO A 613 -21.52 -35.91 -7.78
CA PRO A 613 -20.92 -36.57 -6.63
C PRO A 613 -19.88 -35.69 -5.94
N GLN A 614 -19.41 -36.13 -4.77
CA GLN A 614 -18.29 -35.54 -4.02
C GLN A 614 -18.48 -34.07 -3.57
N GLN A 615 -19.72 -33.63 -3.38
CA GLN A 615 -19.99 -32.24 -3.02
C GLN A 615 -19.96 -32.02 -1.51
N PHE A 616 -19.29 -30.95 -1.08
CA PHE A 616 -19.17 -30.56 0.32
C PHE A 616 -20.16 -29.47 0.77
N ASP A 617 -20.90 -28.89 -0.17
CA ASP A 617 -21.91 -27.87 0.09
C ASP A 617 -23.12 -28.12 -0.82
N GLN A 618 -24.32 -28.06 -0.25
CA GLN A 618 -25.57 -28.16 -1.01
C GLN A 618 -25.86 -26.85 -1.76
N THR A 619 -26.31 -26.96 -3.01
CA THR A 619 -26.65 -25.80 -3.83
C THR A 619 -28.12 -25.43 -3.63
N LYS A 620 -28.39 -24.19 -3.19
CA LYS A 620 -29.76 -23.68 -3.09
C LYS A 620 -30.44 -23.67 -4.45
N CYS A 621 -31.70 -24.13 -4.51
CA CYS A 621 -32.55 -23.89 -5.66
C CYS A 621 -32.53 -22.41 -6.00
N SER A 622 -32.30 -22.09 -7.28
CA SER A 622 -32.25 -20.71 -7.74
C SER A 622 -33.65 -20.07 -7.62
N PRO A 623 -33.74 -18.75 -7.47
CA PRO A 623 -35.02 -18.03 -7.51
C PRO A 623 -35.80 -18.46 -8.77
N GLY A 624 -37.07 -18.82 -8.60
CA GLY A 624 -37.88 -19.41 -9.69
C GLY A 624 -37.89 -20.94 -9.77
N THR A 625 -37.08 -21.61 -8.95
CA THR A 625 -37.09 -23.07 -8.77
C THR A 625 -37.25 -23.47 -7.31
N TYR A 626 -37.88 -24.63 -7.07
CA TYR A 626 -38.15 -25.15 -5.73
C TYR A 626 -37.89 -26.66 -5.61
N GLN A 627 -37.73 -27.15 -4.38
CA GLN A 627 -37.55 -28.58 -4.09
C GLN A 627 -38.19 -28.98 -2.75
N PRO A 628 -39.36 -29.65 -2.74
CA PRO A 628 -40.06 -30.00 -1.50
C PRO A 628 -39.55 -31.25 -0.79
N VAL A 629 -38.66 -32.04 -1.42
CA VAL A 629 -38.17 -33.31 -0.86
C VAL A 629 -36.65 -33.27 -0.70
N ALA A 630 -36.16 -33.71 0.46
CA ALA A 630 -34.73 -33.86 0.71
C ALA A 630 -34.08 -34.91 -0.22
N GLY A 631 -32.75 -34.87 -0.36
CA GLY A 631 -31.98 -35.90 -1.08
C GLY A 631 -32.22 -35.87 -2.59
N LYS A 632 -32.04 -34.71 -3.25
CA LYS A 632 -32.39 -34.50 -4.68
C LYS A 632 -31.29 -33.82 -5.49
N THR A 633 -31.24 -34.16 -6.77
CA THR A 633 -30.19 -33.77 -7.72
C THR A 633 -30.50 -32.51 -8.54
N GLY A 634 -31.69 -31.94 -8.38
CA GLY A 634 -32.12 -30.71 -9.04
C GLY A 634 -33.41 -30.17 -8.44
N CYS A 635 -33.89 -29.05 -8.99
CA CYS A 635 -35.09 -28.35 -8.55
C CYS A 635 -36.14 -28.31 -9.67
N PHE A 636 -37.41 -28.25 -9.29
CA PHE A 636 -38.52 -28.05 -10.22
C PHE A 636 -38.69 -26.56 -10.53
N LEU A 637 -39.08 -26.22 -11.75
CA LEU A 637 -39.55 -24.86 -12.07
C LEU A 637 -40.87 -24.61 -11.33
N ALA A 638 -41.06 -23.39 -10.79
CA ALA A 638 -42.39 -22.97 -10.35
C ALA A 638 -43.38 -23.06 -11.54
N THR A 639 -44.59 -23.57 -11.32
CA THR A 639 -45.62 -23.62 -12.36
C THR A 639 -46.21 -22.24 -12.65
N GLU A 640 -46.91 -22.08 -13.78
CA GLU A 640 -47.66 -20.86 -14.07
C GLU A 640 -48.64 -20.52 -12.92
N GLY A 641 -48.83 -19.21 -12.68
CA GLY A 641 -49.59 -18.71 -11.53
C GLY A 641 -48.89 -18.85 -10.18
N HIS A 642 -47.68 -19.42 -10.14
CA HIS A 642 -46.92 -19.65 -8.92
C HIS A 642 -45.50 -19.10 -9.03
N TYR A 643 -44.86 -18.86 -7.89
CA TYR A 643 -43.48 -18.38 -7.81
C TYR A 643 -42.69 -19.08 -6.71
N ALA A 644 -41.38 -19.20 -6.91
CA ALA A 644 -40.45 -19.76 -5.92
C ALA A 644 -39.57 -18.63 -5.34
N PRO A 645 -39.87 -18.12 -4.12
CA PRO A 645 -39.32 -16.89 -3.57
C PRO A 645 -37.84 -17.00 -3.17
N GLY A 646 -36.96 -16.72 -4.13
CA GLY A 646 -35.52 -16.58 -3.87
C GLY A 646 -34.77 -17.91 -3.70
N PHE A 647 -33.52 -17.80 -3.21
CA PHE A 647 -32.62 -18.94 -3.06
C PHE A 647 -33.02 -19.82 -1.87
N GLY A 648 -33.34 -21.10 -2.14
CA GLY A 648 -33.70 -22.06 -1.11
C GLY A 648 -35.19 -22.37 -0.97
N SER A 649 -35.99 -22.14 -2.02
CA SER A 649 -37.45 -22.33 -1.97
C SER A 649 -37.84 -23.80 -1.79
N VAL A 650 -38.46 -24.15 -0.66
CA VAL A 650 -38.93 -25.53 -0.40
C VAL A 650 -40.23 -25.85 -1.15
N ASP A 651 -41.06 -24.84 -1.40
CA ASP A 651 -42.36 -24.97 -2.07
C ASP A 651 -42.54 -23.82 -3.06
N GLN A 652 -43.54 -23.94 -3.94
CA GLN A 652 -44.00 -22.85 -4.80
C GLN A 652 -45.22 -22.18 -4.18
N LEU A 653 -45.20 -20.86 -4.08
CA LEU A 653 -46.33 -20.07 -3.59
C LEU A 653 -47.22 -19.66 -4.75
N ALA A 654 -48.53 -19.72 -4.60
CA ALA A 654 -49.44 -19.10 -5.56
C ALA A 654 -49.25 -17.57 -5.54
N CYS A 655 -49.44 -16.91 -6.68
CA CYS A 655 -49.48 -15.45 -6.71
C CYS A 655 -50.68 -14.94 -5.91
N GLU A 656 -50.45 -13.99 -5.00
CA GLU A 656 -51.54 -13.35 -4.25
C GLU A 656 -52.36 -12.43 -5.18
N PRO A 657 -53.66 -12.21 -4.90
CA PRO A 657 -54.50 -11.26 -5.63
C PRO A 657 -53.81 -9.91 -5.84
N GLY A 658 -53.95 -9.37 -7.06
CA GLY A 658 -53.17 -8.24 -7.55
C GLY A 658 -51.87 -8.64 -8.25
N THR A 659 -51.42 -9.88 -8.19
CA THR A 659 -50.17 -10.34 -8.83
C THR A 659 -50.38 -11.60 -9.67
N TYR A 660 -49.59 -11.76 -10.73
CA TYR A 660 -49.71 -12.87 -11.70
C TYR A 660 -48.35 -13.44 -12.12
N ALA A 661 -48.33 -14.68 -12.61
CA ALA A 661 -47.13 -15.34 -13.13
C ALA A 661 -47.41 -16.00 -14.50
N PRO A 662 -47.17 -15.29 -15.62
CA PRO A 662 -47.51 -15.75 -16.98
C PRO A 662 -46.54 -16.77 -17.57
N SER A 663 -45.61 -17.33 -16.78
CA SER A 663 -44.66 -18.34 -17.25
C SER A 663 -44.15 -19.22 -16.10
N SER A 664 -43.77 -20.46 -16.42
CA SER A 664 -43.10 -21.34 -15.47
C SER A 664 -41.67 -20.84 -15.16
N GLY A 665 -41.26 -20.92 -13.89
CA GLY A 665 -39.90 -20.59 -13.46
C GLY A 665 -39.73 -19.19 -12.86
N MET A 666 -40.82 -18.54 -12.43
CA MET A 666 -40.78 -17.16 -11.92
C MET A 666 -40.38 -17.08 -10.44
N ASP A 667 -39.48 -16.15 -10.12
CA ASP A 667 -38.94 -15.94 -8.76
C ASP A 667 -39.75 -14.98 -7.89
N SER A 668 -40.67 -14.27 -8.53
CA SER A 668 -41.56 -13.26 -8.00
C SER A 668 -42.72 -13.12 -8.98
N CYS A 669 -43.94 -13.01 -8.47
CA CYS A 669 -45.08 -12.66 -9.32
C CYS A 669 -44.93 -11.23 -9.85
N HIS A 670 -45.34 -11.00 -11.08
CA HIS A 670 -45.46 -9.64 -11.59
C HIS A 670 -46.65 -8.97 -10.90
N PRO A 671 -46.50 -7.73 -10.40
CA PRO A 671 -47.65 -6.93 -10.01
C PRO A 671 -48.51 -6.68 -11.25
N ALA A 672 -49.82 -6.65 -11.10
CA ALA A 672 -50.67 -6.07 -12.15
C ALA A 672 -50.17 -4.66 -12.48
N ASP A 673 -49.98 -4.36 -13.75
CA ASP A 673 -49.52 -3.06 -14.24
C ASP A 673 -50.55 -1.97 -13.88
N PRO A 674 -50.15 -0.69 -13.76
CA PRO A 674 -51.11 0.41 -13.69
C PRO A 674 -52.13 0.33 -14.83
N GLY A 675 -53.41 0.45 -14.48
CA GLY A 675 -54.54 0.26 -15.40
C GLY A 675 -54.99 -1.19 -15.56
N TYR A 676 -54.33 -2.15 -14.90
CA TYR A 676 -54.70 -3.56 -14.89
C TYR A 676 -54.96 -4.04 -13.46
N TYR A 677 -55.68 -5.16 -13.32
CA TYR A 677 -56.00 -5.77 -12.04
C TYR A 677 -56.03 -7.30 -12.11
N VAL A 678 -55.90 -7.95 -10.95
CA VAL A 678 -55.96 -9.41 -10.80
C VAL A 678 -56.81 -9.74 -9.57
N THR A 679 -57.95 -10.41 -9.76
CA THR A 679 -58.91 -10.70 -8.69
C THR A 679 -58.55 -11.93 -7.85
N ASP A 680 -57.98 -12.96 -8.48
CA ASP A 680 -57.89 -14.30 -7.92
C ASP A 680 -56.44 -14.72 -7.67
N GLY A 681 -56.21 -15.48 -6.59
CA GLY A 681 -54.91 -16.04 -6.30
C GLY A 681 -54.53 -17.15 -7.29
N GLY A 682 -53.27 -17.16 -7.73
CA GLY A 682 -52.77 -18.12 -8.73
C GLY A 682 -52.95 -17.69 -10.18
N ALA A 683 -53.21 -16.41 -10.47
CA ALA A 683 -53.46 -15.92 -11.82
C ALA A 683 -52.24 -16.02 -12.76
N ILE A 684 -52.50 -16.35 -14.03
CA ILE A 684 -51.50 -16.43 -15.10
C ILE A 684 -51.48 -15.20 -16.02
N ASP A 685 -52.43 -14.27 -15.87
CA ASP A 685 -52.59 -13.09 -16.73
C ASP A 685 -53.29 -11.96 -15.93
N GLN A 686 -53.30 -10.74 -16.47
CA GLN A 686 -53.87 -9.54 -15.86
C GLN A 686 -55.03 -8.96 -16.68
N MET A 687 -56.07 -8.47 -16.00
CA MET A 687 -57.27 -7.92 -16.63
C MET A 687 -57.18 -6.39 -16.77
N ALA A 688 -57.45 -5.86 -17.97
CA ALA A 688 -57.47 -4.41 -18.20
C ALA A 688 -58.67 -3.73 -17.51
N CYS A 689 -58.47 -2.54 -16.95
CA CYS A 689 -59.57 -1.72 -16.45
C CYS A 689 -60.54 -1.32 -17.59
N PRO A 690 -61.87 -1.42 -17.38
CA PRO A 690 -62.86 -0.89 -18.31
C PRO A 690 -62.70 0.61 -18.60
N ILE A 691 -63.16 1.05 -19.78
CA ILE A 691 -63.29 2.47 -20.14
C ILE A 691 -64.10 3.21 -19.06
N GLY A 692 -63.73 4.45 -18.75
CA GLY A 692 -64.27 5.22 -17.63
C GLY A 692 -63.73 4.82 -16.24
N SER A 693 -62.85 3.81 -16.16
CA SER A 693 -62.20 3.40 -14.91
C SER A 693 -60.68 3.33 -15.04
N HIS A 694 -59.99 3.47 -13.91
CA HIS A 694 -58.54 3.48 -13.85
C HIS A 694 -57.98 2.69 -12.66
N GLN A 695 -56.67 2.48 -12.66
CA GLN A 695 -55.97 1.99 -11.48
C GLN A 695 -54.50 2.45 -11.44
N PRO A 696 -54.16 3.55 -10.74
CA PRO A 696 -52.80 4.09 -10.73
C PRO A 696 -51.82 3.33 -9.84
N THR A 697 -52.28 2.47 -8.93
CA THR A 697 -51.40 1.64 -8.11
C THR A 697 -51.17 0.27 -8.76
N PRO A 698 -49.90 -0.13 -9.02
CA PRO A 698 -49.58 -1.50 -9.38
C PRO A 698 -50.03 -2.49 -8.30
N ALA A 699 -50.18 -3.75 -8.68
CA ALA A 699 -50.59 -4.86 -7.82
C ALA A 699 -52.03 -4.77 -7.26
N SER A 700 -52.98 -4.22 -8.03
CA SER A 700 -54.35 -4.02 -7.56
C SER A 700 -55.31 -5.17 -7.88
N ILE A 701 -56.32 -5.33 -7.01
CA ILE A 701 -57.40 -6.32 -7.13
C ILE A 701 -58.66 -5.78 -7.85
N GLY A 702 -58.67 -4.51 -8.28
CA GLY A 702 -59.78 -3.92 -9.01
C GLY A 702 -59.55 -2.47 -9.44
N CYS A 703 -60.48 -1.93 -10.23
CA CYS A 703 -60.42 -0.57 -10.78
C CYS A 703 -61.43 0.36 -10.07
N SER A 704 -61.12 1.64 -10.02
CA SER A 704 -62.06 2.69 -9.59
C SER A 704 -62.55 3.50 -10.79
N LEU A 705 -63.77 4.00 -10.76
CA LEU A 705 -64.21 5.02 -11.73
C LEU A 705 -63.31 6.26 -11.64
N VAL A 706 -63.15 6.98 -12.75
CA VAL A 706 -62.51 8.31 -12.74
C VAL A 706 -63.38 9.32 -11.98
N ASP A 707 -62.75 10.27 -11.31
CA ASP A 707 -63.43 11.39 -10.64
C ASP A 707 -63.98 12.41 -11.65
N PRO A 708 -64.95 13.25 -11.27
CA PRO A 708 -65.33 14.42 -12.06
C PRO A 708 -64.12 15.30 -12.40
N GLY A 709 -64.21 16.00 -13.53
CA GLY A 709 -63.13 16.75 -14.16
C GLY A 709 -62.14 15.88 -14.93
N HIS A 710 -62.33 14.55 -14.97
CA HIS A 710 -61.41 13.63 -15.62
C HIS A 710 -62.12 12.60 -16.50
N TYR A 711 -61.34 11.94 -17.35
CA TYR A 711 -61.79 10.87 -18.25
C TYR A 711 -60.78 9.71 -18.31
N ALA A 712 -61.24 8.55 -18.78
CA ALA A 712 -60.42 7.38 -19.11
C ALA A 712 -60.91 6.77 -20.44
N PRO A 713 -60.26 7.09 -21.58
CA PRO A 713 -60.80 6.82 -22.91
C PRO A 713 -60.56 5.39 -23.41
N GLU A 714 -59.57 4.68 -22.85
CA GLU A 714 -59.12 3.36 -23.35
C GLU A 714 -59.18 2.27 -22.28
N LEU A 715 -59.32 1.02 -22.72
CA LEU A 715 -59.15 -0.15 -21.86
C LEU A 715 -57.71 -0.18 -21.33
N GLY A 716 -57.57 -0.38 -20.01
CA GLY A 716 -56.27 -0.39 -19.37
C GLY A 716 -55.74 1.01 -19.00
N THR A 717 -56.59 2.04 -18.96
CA THR A 717 -56.17 3.40 -18.59
C THR A 717 -55.55 3.44 -17.17
N PRO A 718 -54.28 3.84 -17.01
CA PRO A 718 -53.59 3.75 -15.73
C PRO A 718 -53.92 4.88 -14.75
N PHE A 719 -54.21 6.09 -15.24
CA PHE A 719 -54.49 7.26 -14.40
C PHE A 719 -55.67 8.05 -14.97
N GLN A 720 -56.37 8.79 -14.13
CA GLN A 720 -57.38 9.72 -14.62
C GLN A 720 -56.72 10.82 -15.44
N ILE A 721 -57.17 11.00 -16.68
CA ILE A 721 -56.70 12.07 -17.55
C ILE A 721 -57.55 13.30 -17.22
N PRO A 722 -56.97 14.39 -16.71
CA PRO A 722 -57.75 15.60 -16.42
C PRO A 722 -58.21 16.27 -17.71
N CYS A 723 -59.41 16.83 -17.72
CA CYS A 723 -59.84 17.67 -18.83
C CYS A 723 -58.88 18.86 -18.99
N PRO A 724 -58.41 19.15 -20.22
CA PRO A 724 -57.54 20.30 -20.48
C PRO A 724 -58.30 21.62 -20.25
N ALA A 725 -57.55 22.72 -20.15
CA ALA A 725 -58.16 24.05 -20.14
C ALA A 725 -58.98 24.26 -21.43
N GLY A 726 -60.19 24.81 -21.29
CA GLY A 726 -61.20 24.83 -22.37
C GLY A 726 -62.18 23.65 -22.37
N ASN A 727 -61.97 22.64 -21.52
CA ASN A 727 -62.86 21.50 -21.39
C ASN A 727 -63.21 21.18 -19.93
N TYR A 728 -64.37 20.59 -19.69
CA TYR A 728 -64.84 20.19 -18.37
C TYR A 728 -65.61 18.85 -18.39
N GLN A 729 -65.78 18.22 -17.23
CA GLN A 729 -66.59 17.00 -17.09
C GLN A 729 -67.27 16.92 -15.72
N PRO A 730 -68.60 17.05 -15.60
CA PRO A 730 -69.28 17.01 -14.30
C PRO A 730 -69.46 15.59 -13.72
N ASN A 731 -69.30 14.52 -14.51
CA ASN A 731 -69.62 13.15 -14.07
C ASN A 731 -68.37 12.28 -13.81
N SER A 732 -68.46 11.43 -12.79
CA SER A 732 -67.52 10.32 -12.58
C SER A 732 -67.76 9.18 -13.58
N GLY A 733 -66.70 8.44 -13.91
CA GLY A 733 -66.80 7.29 -14.82
C GLY A 733 -66.78 7.63 -16.31
N SER A 734 -66.32 8.84 -16.68
CA SER A 734 -66.44 9.39 -18.04
C SER A 734 -65.36 8.92 -19.01
N GLU A 735 -65.72 8.78 -20.29
CA GLU A 735 -64.80 8.37 -21.38
C GLU A 735 -64.19 9.54 -22.17
N ASP A 736 -64.75 10.75 -22.07
CA ASP A 736 -64.28 11.98 -22.72
C ASP A 736 -64.70 13.25 -21.94
N CYS A 737 -64.25 14.43 -22.37
CA CYS A 737 -64.57 15.74 -21.80
C CYS A 737 -65.51 16.57 -22.71
N ILE A 738 -66.22 17.52 -22.10
CA ILE A 738 -67.14 18.46 -22.77
C ILE A 738 -66.38 19.76 -23.07
N GLU A 739 -66.61 20.36 -24.24
CA GLU A 739 -66.05 21.68 -24.62
C GLU A 739 -66.82 22.83 -23.97
N VAL A 740 -66.12 23.91 -23.62
CA VAL A 740 -66.70 25.13 -23.03
C VAL A 740 -67.40 25.99 -24.09
N GLU A 741 -68.55 26.56 -23.74
CA GLU A 741 -69.35 27.44 -24.60
C GLU A 741 -68.81 28.90 -24.64
N GLN A 742 -69.20 29.68 -25.65
CA GLN A 742 -68.82 31.10 -25.76
C GLN A 742 -69.27 31.93 -24.54
N GLY A 743 -68.56 33.03 -24.25
CA GLY A 743 -68.78 33.84 -23.05
C GLY A 743 -68.29 33.20 -21.74
N HIS A 744 -67.75 31.98 -21.81
CA HIS A 744 -67.28 31.20 -20.66
C HIS A 744 -65.84 30.70 -20.86
N TYR A 745 -65.21 30.27 -19.77
CA TYR A 745 -63.89 29.62 -19.74
C TYR A 745 -63.87 28.41 -18.80
N ALA A 746 -62.90 27.52 -18.97
CA ALA A 746 -62.53 26.52 -17.98
C ALA A 746 -61.01 26.57 -17.71
N PRO A 747 -60.55 27.05 -16.54
CA PRO A 747 -59.13 27.31 -16.28
C PRO A 747 -58.27 26.04 -16.33
N GLY A 748 -58.86 24.89 -16.00
CA GLY A 748 -58.19 23.60 -16.00
C GLY A 748 -56.96 23.52 -15.08
N PRO A 749 -56.20 22.41 -15.18
CA PRO A 749 -56.70 21.11 -15.62
C PRO A 749 -57.77 20.58 -14.65
N ALA A 750 -58.63 19.67 -15.12
CA ALA A 750 -59.71 19.04 -14.36
C ALA A 750 -60.88 19.95 -13.92
N ALA A 751 -61.35 20.82 -14.81
CA ALA A 751 -62.58 21.58 -14.55
C ALA A 751 -63.81 20.65 -14.50
N THR A 752 -64.70 20.88 -13.51
CA THR A 752 -65.97 20.16 -13.35
C THR A 752 -67.17 20.92 -13.91
N SER A 753 -66.99 22.20 -14.22
CA SER A 753 -67.96 23.11 -14.84
C SER A 753 -67.23 24.17 -15.67
N GLN A 754 -67.94 24.83 -16.59
CA GLN A 754 -67.52 26.10 -17.18
C GLN A 754 -67.88 27.29 -16.27
N THR A 755 -67.15 28.39 -16.40
CA THR A 755 -67.30 29.63 -15.62
C THR A 755 -67.52 30.82 -16.56
N GLU A 756 -68.46 31.71 -16.25
CA GLU A 756 -68.75 32.92 -17.04
C GLU A 756 -67.58 33.94 -16.96
N CYS A 757 -67.33 34.69 -18.04
CA CYS A 757 -66.33 35.76 -18.03
C CYS A 757 -66.79 36.99 -17.23
N ASP A 758 -65.91 37.58 -16.42
CA ASP A 758 -66.17 38.82 -15.69
C ASP A 758 -66.11 40.05 -16.61
N ALA A 759 -66.83 41.12 -16.26
CA ALA A 759 -66.74 42.41 -16.96
C ALA A 759 -65.29 42.93 -16.99
N GLY A 760 -64.91 43.57 -18.10
CA GLY A 760 -63.52 43.81 -18.48
C GLY A 760 -62.88 42.66 -19.29
N SER A 761 -63.52 41.51 -19.40
CA SER A 761 -63.05 40.35 -20.18
C SER A 761 -64.14 39.73 -21.06
N TYR A 762 -63.74 39.03 -22.13
CA TYR A 762 -64.63 38.42 -23.11
C TYR A 762 -64.10 37.08 -23.65
N ALA A 763 -65.00 36.21 -24.09
CA ALA A 763 -64.69 34.89 -24.67
C ALA A 763 -65.36 34.72 -26.05
N PRO A 764 -64.67 35.07 -27.15
CA PRO A 764 -65.27 35.11 -28.50
C PRO A 764 -65.44 33.72 -29.15
N GLU A 765 -64.74 32.69 -28.67
CA GLU A 765 -64.73 31.33 -29.24
C GLU A 765 -65.06 30.29 -28.16
N SER A 766 -65.42 29.08 -28.56
CA SER A 766 -65.59 27.94 -27.65
C SER A 766 -64.23 27.36 -27.25
N GLY A 767 -64.20 26.53 -26.20
CA GLY A 767 -62.97 25.86 -25.77
C GLY A 767 -61.93 26.78 -25.12
N LEU A 768 -62.32 27.95 -24.59
CA LEU A 768 -61.39 28.89 -23.97
C LEU A 768 -60.93 28.45 -22.58
N GLY A 769 -59.61 28.44 -22.39
CA GLY A 769 -58.98 28.18 -21.09
C GLY A 769 -59.07 29.37 -20.13
N GLU A 770 -59.07 30.59 -20.65
CA GLU A 770 -59.18 31.84 -19.90
C GLU A 770 -59.86 32.92 -20.76
N CYS A 771 -60.50 33.90 -20.13
CA CYS A 771 -61.14 35.01 -20.85
C CYS A 771 -60.09 36.02 -21.33
N LEU A 772 -60.29 36.58 -22.52
CA LEU A 772 -59.45 37.64 -23.07
C LEU A 772 -59.79 38.96 -22.39
N LEU A 773 -58.80 39.71 -21.92
CA LEU A 773 -59.02 41.07 -21.41
C LEU A 773 -59.37 42.02 -22.56
N ALA A 774 -60.13 43.07 -22.27
CA ALA A 774 -60.29 44.20 -23.18
C ALA A 774 -58.93 44.84 -23.51
N ASP A 775 -58.70 45.17 -24.78
CA ASP A 775 -57.51 45.88 -25.23
C ASP A 775 -57.54 47.35 -24.76
N PRO A 776 -56.37 48.02 -24.60
CA PRO A 776 -56.32 49.47 -24.42
C PRO A 776 -57.09 50.22 -25.52
N GLY A 777 -57.72 51.33 -25.13
CA GLY A 777 -58.68 52.07 -25.94
C GLY A 777 -60.05 51.40 -26.08
N HIS A 778 -60.27 50.24 -25.45
CA HIS A 778 -61.53 49.50 -25.46
C HIS A 778 -61.99 49.15 -24.03
N HIS A 779 -63.24 48.71 -23.90
CA HIS A 779 -63.82 48.24 -22.65
C HIS A 779 -64.85 47.12 -22.87
N VAL A 780 -65.15 46.36 -21.80
CA VAL A 780 -66.24 45.37 -21.76
C VAL A 780 -67.11 45.62 -20.53
N SER A 781 -68.34 46.11 -20.72
CA SER A 781 -69.23 46.54 -19.64
C SER A 781 -69.86 45.42 -18.82
N ASP A 782 -70.08 44.25 -19.42
CA ASP A 782 -70.94 43.19 -18.89
C ASP A 782 -70.23 41.83 -18.87
N GLY A 783 -70.61 40.97 -17.92
CA GLY A 783 -70.16 39.58 -17.87
C GLY A 783 -70.71 38.73 -19.01
N GLY A 784 -70.06 37.59 -19.27
CA GLY A 784 -70.45 36.65 -20.34
C GLY A 784 -70.24 37.18 -21.76
N SER A 785 -69.56 38.32 -21.94
CA SER A 785 -69.40 38.95 -23.24
C SER A 785 -68.56 38.11 -24.20
N VAL A 786 -68.87 38.24 -25.50
CA VAL A 786 -68.11 37.65 -26.62
C VAL A 786 -67.32 38.71 -27.42
N SER A 787 -67.36 39.99 -27.00
CA SER A 787 -66.72 41.10 -27.72
C SER A 787 -66.45 42.34 -26.84
N GLN A 788 -65.51 43.17 -27.28
CA GLN A 788 -65.15 44.46 -26.67
C GLN A 788 -65.64 45.68 -27.47
N THR A 789 -65.75 46.83 -26.81
CA THR A 789 -66.28 48.10 -27.37
C THR A 789 -65.22 49.21 -27.28
N ALA A 790 -65.02 49.98 -28.36
CA ALA A 790 -64.03 51.07 -28.38
C ALA A 790 -64.50 52.34 -27.67
N CYS A 791 -63.57 53.06 -27.02
CA CYS A 791 -63.82 54.36 -26.40
C CYS A 791 -64.13 55.45 -27.45
N SER A 792 -65.01 56.40 -27.13
CA SER A 792 -65.32 57.54 -28.02
C SER A 792 -64.29 58.67 -27.91
N ALA A 793 -64.09 59.46 -28.98
CA ALA A 793 -63.29 60.69 -28.92
C ALA A 793 -63.71 61.61 -27.76
N GLY A 794 -62.74 62.31 -27.16
CA GLY A 794 -62.88 62.96 -25.86
C GLY A 794 -62.61 62.04 -24.66
N TYR A 795 -62.47 60.73 -24.89
CA TYR A 795 -62.14 59.70 -23.90
C TYR A 795 -60.99 58.83 -24.41
N HIS A 796 -60.29 58.17 -23.48
CA HIS A 796 -59.22 57.21 -23.74
C HIS A 796 -59.25 56.10 -22.66
N GLN A 797 -58.50 55.02 -22.85
CA GLN A 797 -58.31 53.98 -21.81
C GLN A 797 -56.91 53.35 -21.93
N PRO A 798 -55.96 53.69 -21.05
CA PRO A 798 -54.60 53.15 -21.15
C PRO A 798 -54.47 51.68 -20.71
N ASP A 799 -55.37 51.20 -19.83
CA ASP A 799 -55.25 49.90 -19.19
C ASP A 799 -56.04 48.80 -19.91
N SER A 800 -55.44 47.62 -20.05
CA SER A 800 -56.11 46.41 -20.53
C SER A 800 -57.00 45.80 -19.45
N GLY A 801 -58.19 45.32 -19.84
CA GLY A 801 -59.16 44.70 -18.93
C GLY A 801 -60.20 45.68 -18.35
N ALA A 802 -60.34 46.87 -18.94
CA ALA A 802 -61.24 47.90 -18.45
C ALA A 802 -62.73 47.59 -18.72
N SER A 803 -63.60 48.01 -17.81
CA SER A 803 -65.07 47.96 -17.97
C SER A 803 -65.67 49.27 -18.47
N GLU A 804 -64.93 50.39 -18.41
CA GLU A 804 -65.33 51.73 -18.85
C GLU A 804 -64.15 52.56 -19.38
N CYS A 805 -64.41 53.74 -19.95
CA CYS A 805 -63.42 54.64 -20.55
C CYS A 805 -63.25 55.94 -19.73
N LEU A 806 -62.04 56.50 -19.70
CA LEU A 806 -61.69 57.71 -18.95
C LEU A 806 -61.81 58.96 -19.83
N ALA A 807 -62.31 60.07 -19.28
CA ALA A 807 -62.35 61.34 -20.00
C ALA A 807 -60.97 62.01 -20.04
N ASN A 808 -60.66 62.73 -21.13
CA ASN A 808 -59.40 63.47 -21.25
C ASN A 808 -59.25 64.55 -20.19
N GLU A 809 -58.02 64.79 -19.74
CA GLU A 809 -57.67 65.79 -18.75
C GLU A 809 -57.57 67.20 -19.36
N ILE A 810 -57.54 68.22 -18.49
CA ILE A 810 -57.39 69.61 -18.90
C ILE A 810 -56.02 69.80 -19.60
N GLY A 811 -55.97 70.65 -20.62
CA GLY A 811 -54.79 70.83 -21.48
C GLY A 811 -54.54 69.69 -22.47
N HIS A 812 -55.39 68.65 -22.52
CA HIS A 812 -55.25 67.49 -23.40
C HIS A 812 -56.53 67.22 -24.20
N TYR A 813 -56.43 66.44 -25.29
CA TYR A 813 -57.55 66.07 -26.15
C TYR A 813 -57.35 64.72 -26.87
N THR A 814 -58.43 64.16 -27.41
CA THR A 814 -58.45 63.07 -28.38
C THR A 814 -59.51 63.38 -29.42
N ASP A 815 -59.14 63.33 -30.70
CA ASP A 815 -59.98 63.66 -31.86
C ASP A 815 -60.60 62.42 -32.51
N GLU A 816 -59.93 61.26 -32.41
CA GLU A 816 -60.47 59.95 -32.80
C GLU A 816 -60.82 59.06 -31.59
N GLY A 817 -61.61 58.00 -31.84
CA GLY A 817 -61.99 57.00 -30.83
C GLY A 817 -61.11 55.74 -30.89
N GLY A 818 -61.14 54.93 -29.83
CA GLY A 818 -60.32 53.73 -29.68
C GLY A 818 -58.89 54.01 -29.20
N THR A 819 -58.60 55.20 -28.67
CA THR A 819 -57.27 55.61 -28.25
C THR A 819 -56.95 55.18 -26.82
N ALA A 820 -55.70 54.75 -26.59
CA ALA A 820 -55.19 54.41 -25.26
C ALA A 820 -54.60 55.64 -24.52
N GLU A 821 -54.20 56.68 -25.26
CA GLU A 821 -53.52 57.87 -24.75
C GLU A 821 -54.24 59.17 -25.17
N GLN A 822 -53.93 60.26 -24.46
CA GLN A 822 -54.44 61.62 -24.70
C GLN A 822 -53.33 62.58 -25.18
N ILE A 823 -53.67 63.51 -26.07
CA ILE A 823 -52.72 64.38 -26.77
C ILE A 823 -52.65 65.76 -26.09
N PRO A 824 -51.47 66.27 -25.68
CA PRO A 824 -51.35 67.60 -25.07
C PRO A 824 -51.51 68.74 -26.10
N CYS A 825 -52.08 69.87 -25.68
CA CYS A 825 -52.06 71.11 -26.46
C CYS A 825 -50.63 71.61 -26.70
N SER A 826 -50.37 72.19 -27.88
CA SER A 826 -49.05 72.75 -28.23
C SER A 826 -48.84 74.13 -27.59
N PRO A 827 -47.59 74.59 -27.38
CA PRO A 827 -47.31 75.99 -27.05
C PRO A 827 -47.97 76.94 -28.07
N GLY A 828 -48.43 78.11 -27.62
CA GLY A 828 -49.35 78.97 -28.36
C GLY A 828 -50.83 78.55 -28.26
N THR A 829 -51.15 77.38 -27.70
CA THR A 829 -52.53 76.86 -27.56
C THR A 829 -52.84 76.27 -26.19
N TYR A 830 -54.09 76.35 -25.75
CA TYR A 830 -54.56 75.86 -24.44
C TYR A 830 -55.95 75.21 -24.51
N GLN A 831 -56.33 74.47 -23.46
CA GLN A 831 -57.69 73.96 -23.28
C GLN A 831 -58.04 73.84 -21.79
N SER A 832 -59.22 74.30 -21.38
CA SER A 832 -59.61 74.51 -19.99
C SER A 832 -60.67 73.54 -19.45
N MET A 833 -61.16 72.60 -20.27
CA MET A 833 -62.20 71.63 -19.91
C MET A 833 -61.75 70.18 -20.12
N MET A 834 -62.25 69.27 -19.26
CA MET A 834 -62.07 67.82 -19.42
C MET A 834 -62.92 67.28 -20.58
N GLY A 835 -62.54 66.12 -21.12
CA GLY A 835 -63.24 65.45 -22.21
C GLY A 835 -63.09 66.15 -23.57
N ALA A 836 -62.08 67.00 -23.73
CA ALA A 836 -61.92 67.83 -24.91
C ALA A 836 -61.44 67.04 -26.15
N THR A 837 -61.76 67.58 -27.32
CA THR A 837 -61.41 67.04 -28.65
C THR A 837 -60.56 68.01 -29.48
N SER A 838 -60.17 69.18 -28.94
CA SER A 838 -59.31 70.17 -29.59
C SER A 838 -58.79 71.24 -28.60
N CYS A 839 -57.82 72.05 -29.04
CA CYS A 839 -57.24 73.19 -28.30
C CYS A 839 -57.61 74.55 -28.93
N SER A 840 -57.37 75.66 -28.22
CA SER A 840 -57.64 77.06 -28.64
C SER A 840 -56.35 77.90 -28.65
N GLU A 841 -56.21 78.87 -29.55
CA GLU A 841 -55.04 79.76 -29.63
C GLU A 841 -54.99 80.83 -28.51
N ALA A 842 -53.79 81.35 -28.25
CA ALA A 842 -53.56 82.54 -27.41
C ALA A 842 -54.03 83.86 -28.06
N ASP A 843 -54.49 84.82 -27.26
CA ASP A 843 -54.99 86.13 -27.70
C ASP A 843 -53.89 87.20 -27.89
N TYR A 844 -54.23 88.33 -28.54
CA TYR A 844 -53.33 89.49 -28.71
C TYR A 844 -52.92 90.08 -27.35
N GLY A 845 -51.63 90.40 -27.18
CA GLY A 845 -51.08 90.86 -25.89
C GLY A 845 -50.88 89.73 -24.86
N PHE A 846 -51.19 88.48 -25.22
CA PHE A 846 -50.97 87.28 -24.40
C PHE A 846 -50.06 86.28 -25.14
N HIS A 847 -49.57 85.28 -24.40
CA HIS A 847 -48.83 84.14 -24.93
C HIS A 847 -49.11 82.86 -24.12
N VAL A 848 -48.80 81.70 -24.71
CA VAL A 848 -48.87 80.39 -24.04
C VAL A 848 -47.51 79.70 -24.18
N PRO A 849 -46.62 79.77 -23.18
CA PRO A 849 -45.24 79.28 -23.32
C PRO A 849 -45.10 77.75 -23.29
N ASN A 850 -46.06 77.02 -22.67
CA ASN A 850 -45.92 75.59 -22.37
C ASN A 850 -46.93 74.71 -23.12
N SER A 851 -46.53 73.46 -23.42
CA SER A 851 -47.45 72.41 -23.87
C SER A 851 -48.32 71.87 -22.74
N GLY A 852 -49.55 71.47 -23.02
CA GLY A 852 -50.51 70.99 -22.02
C GLY A 852 -51.13 72.11 -21.19
N SER A 853 -51.06 73.36 -21.66
CA SER A 853 -51.52 74.53 -20.89
C SER A 853 -53.05 74.59 -20.75
N ALA A 854 -53.50 75.03 -19.57
CA ALA A 854 -54.91 75.23 -19.24
C ALA A 854 -55.42 76.67 -19.54
N GLY A 855 -54.50 77.60 -19.85
CA GLY A 855 -54.78 79.03 -20.06
C GLY A 855 -53.58 79.75 -20.68
N GLN A 856 -53.63 81.09 -20.68
CA GLN A 856 -52.66 82.01 -21.30
C GLN A 856 -52.17 83.10 -20.35
N GLU A 857 -51.00 83.67 -20.64
CA GLU A 857 -50.24 84.60 -19.78
C GLU A 857 -50.04 85.97 -20.49
N PRO A 858 -50.14 87.13 -19.80
CA PRO A 858 -50.07 88.46 -20.43
C PRO A 858 -48.65 89.02 -20.61
N CYS A 859 -48.42 89.77 -21.68
CA CYS A 859 -47.18 90.53 -21.88
C CYS A 859 -47.03 91.70 -20.89
N LEU A 860 -45.78 91.98 -20.47
CA LEU A 860 -45.43 92.98 -19.46
C LEU A 860 -44.89 94.28 -20.09
N ILE A 861 -44.85 95.37 -19.30
CA ILE A 861 -44.26 96.66 -19.73
C ILE A 861 -42.86 96.51 -20.35
N GLY A 862 -42.53 97.37 -21.31
CA GLY A 862 -41.36 97.23 -22.17
C GLY A 862 -41.53 96.19 -23.30
N THR A 863 -42.54 95.31 -23.25
CA THR A 863 -42.81 94.26 -24.25
C THR A 863 -44.25 94.31 -24.77
N TYR A 864 -44.49 93.76 -25.97
CA TYR A 864 -45.80 93.69 -26.61
C TYR A 864 -45.97 92.43 -27.47
N GLN A 865 -47.19 92.07 -27.84
CA GLN A 865 -47.46 90.99 -28.81
C GLN A 865 -48.62 91.33 -29.74
N SER A 866 -48.35 91.34 -31.06
CA SER A 866 -49.26 91.77 -32.12
C SER A 866 -49.99 90.64 -32.86
N PHE A 867 -49.81 89.38 -32.46
CA PHE A 867 -50.42 88.20 -33.11
C PHE A 867 -51.04 87.23 -32.10
N THR A 868 -52.02 86.43 -32.54
CA THR A 868 -52.57 85.29 -31.78
C THR A 868 -51.68 84.06 -31.89
N GLY A 869 -51.93 83.05 -31.04
CA GLY A 869 -51.24 81.74 -31.09
C GLY A 869 -49.76 81.78 -30.70
N GLN A 870 -49.31 82.84 -30.03
CA GLN A 870 -47.88 83.06 -29.73
C GLN A 870 -47.44 82.41 -28.42
N SER A 871 -46.16 82.05 -28.33
CA SER A 871 -45.56 81.46 -27.12
C SER A 871 -44.71 82.43 -26.31
N ASP A 872 -44.44 83.65 -26.81
CA ASP A 872 -43.58 84.65 -26.18
C ASP A 872 -43.95 86.10 -26.59
N CYS A 873 -43.39 87.10 -25.92
CA CYS A 873 -43.60 88.55 -26.14
C CYS A 873 -42.37 89.21 -26.83
N THR A 874 -42.52 90.45 -27.32
CA THR A 874 -41.47 91.16 -28.10
C THR A 874 -41.12 92.52 -27.48
N ASP A 875 -39.82 92.83 -27.32
CA ASP A 875 -39.34 94.11 -26.78
C ASP A 875 -39.71 95.34 -27.64
N ALA A 876 -39.91 96.49 -27.00
CA ALA A 876 -39.96 97.80 -27.65
C ALA A 876 -38.63 98.13 -28.38
N GLU A 877 -38.71 98.77 -29.54
CA GLU A 877 -37.53 99.13 -30.34
C GLU A 877 -36.87 100.44 -29.90
N THR A 878 -35.63 100.68 -30.34
CA THR A 878 -34.92 101.95 -30.07
C THR A 878 -35.69 103.15 -30.63
N GLY A 879 -35.67 104.28 -29.92
CA GLY A 879 -36.51 105.45 -30.23
C GLY A 879 -38.00 105.25 -29.92
N HIS A 880 -38.38 104.11 -29.32
CA HIS A 880 -39.74 103.76 -28.91
C HIS A 880 -39.77 103.22 -27.47
N TYR A 881 -40.97 103.12 -26.89
CA TYR A 881 -41.22 102.60 -25.55
C TYR A 881 -42.58 101.87 -25.44
N VAL A 882 -42.78 101.10 -24.35
CA VAL A 882 -44.06 100.51 -23.95
C VAL A 882 -44.27 100.73 -22.45
N ASP A 883 -45.35 101.42 -22.08
CA ASP A 883 -45.69 101.87 -20.72
C ASP A 883 -46.84 101.09 -20.05
N ILE A 884 -47.53 100.21 -20.77
CA ILE A 884 -48.66 99.39 -20.27
C ILE A 884 -48.42 97.88 -20.37
N HIS A 885 -49.14 97.11 -19.54
CA HIS A 885 -49.24 95.65 -19.67
C HIS A 885 -50.25 95.29 -20.79
N GLU A 886 -50.23 94.04 -21.26
CA GLU A 886 -51.11 93.53 -22.34
C GLU A 886 -50.99 94.35 -23.64
N ALA A 887 -49.84 94.98 -23.86
CA ALA A 887 -49.59 95.82 -25.02
C ALA A 887 -49.57 95.00 -26.32
N ALA A 888 -50.20 95.56 -27.37
CA ALA A 888 -50.19 94.99 -28.71
C ALA A 888 -49.26 95.74 -29.70
N VAL A 889 -48.71 96.89 -29.29
CA VAL A 889 -47.85 97.80 -30.08
C VAL A 889 -46.94 98.64 -29.17
N SER A 890 -45.94 99.33 -29.74
CA SER A 890 -45.04 100.30 -29.04
C SER A 890 -45.12 101.73 -29.60
N THR A 891 -44.69 102.72 -28.80
CA THR A 891 -44.90 104.18 -29.01
C THR A 891 -43.58 104.93 -29.23
N ALA A 892 -43.51 105.89 -30.16
CA ALA A 892 -42.27 106.61 -30.52
C ALA A 892 -41.97 107.86 -29.65
N CYS A 893 -40.69 108.21 -29.49
CA CYS A 893 -40.21 109.41 -28.79
C CYS A 893 -40.43 110.71 -29.58
N SER A 894 -40.67 111.84 -28.90
CA SER A 894 -40.96 113.17 -29.46
C SER A 894 -39.73 113.94 -29.98
N LEU A 895 -39.96 115.01 -30.75
CA LEU A 895 -38.93 116.01 -31.09
C LEU A 895 -38.28 116.59 -29.82
N GLY A 896 -36.98 116.94 -29.88
CA GLY A 896 -36.21 117.34 -28.71
C GLY A 896 -35.81 116.19 -27.77
N THR A 897 -36.31 114.97 -27.99
CA THR A 897 -36.11 113.78 -27.14
C THR A 897 -35.68 112.56 -27.95
N TYR A 898 -34.94 111.63 -27.34
CA TYR A 898 -34.43 110.42 -27.98
C TYR A 898 -34.38 109.22 -27.01
N GLN A 899 -34.21 108.00 -27.52
CA GLN A 899 -34.03 106.81 -26.68
C GLN A 899 -33.09 105.79 -27.37
N PRO A 900 -31.84 105.61 -26.89
CA PRO A 900 -30.86 104.75 -27.55
C PRO A 900 -31.06 103.23 -27.36
N GLU A 901 -31.88 102.78 -26.40
CA GLU A 901 -31.98 101.35 -26.02
C GLU A 901 -33.35 100.71 -26.33
N ARG A 902 -33.40 99.37 -26.29
CA ARG A 902 -34.61 98.54 -26.49
C ARG A 902 -35.27 98.18 -25.15
N GLY A 903 -36.55 97.78 -25.20
CA GLY A 903 -37.34 97.37 -24.03
C GLY A 903 -37.68 98.50 -23.07
N GLN A 904 -37.50 99.75 -23.50
CA GLN A 904 -37.58 100.94 -22.66
C GLN A 904 -39.02 101.38 -22.40
N THR A 905 -39.23 102.16 -21.34
CA THR A 905 -40.56 102.61 -20.86
C THR A 905 -40.78 104.13 -20.99
N GLU A 906 -39.76 104.91 -21.34
CA GLU A 906 -39.82 106.37 -21.54
C GLU A 906 -38.67 106.90 -22.43
N CYS A 907 -38.58 108.21 -22.63
CA CYS A 907 -37.64 108.90 -23.54
C CYS A 907 -36.80 109.97 -22.82
N ILE A 908 -35.67 110.38 -23.41
CA ILE A 908 -34.62 111.23 -22.79
C ILE A 908 -34.49 112.56 -23.55
N ASP A 909 -34.35 113.70 -22.84
CA ASP A 909 -34.15 115.03 -23.42
C ASP A 909 -32.75 115.23 -24.05
N ALA A 910 -32.63 116.18 -25.00
CA ALA A 910 -31.36 116.63 -25.57
C ALA A 910 -30.61 117.65 -24.68
N ASP A 911 -29.26 117.65 -24.73
CA ASP A 911 -28.38 118.55 -23.98
C ASP A 911 -28.17 119.92 -24.69
N PRO A 912 -27.80 121.00 -23.97
CA PRO A 912 -27.32 122.25 -24.57
C PRO A 912 -26.13 122.05 -25.51
N GLY A 913 -25.95 122.96 -26.46
CA GLY A 913 -25.03 122.80 -27.59
C GLY A 913 -25.46 121.73 -28.61
N ASN A 914 -26.56 121.01 -28.38
CA ASN A 914 -27.10 119.95 -29.21
C ASN A 914 -28.61 120.14 -29.49
N HIS A 915 -29.15 119.34 -30.41
CA HIS A 915 -30.57 119.31 -30.75
C HIS A 915 -31.02 117.92 -31.27
N VAL A 916 -32.32 117.63 -31.17
CA VAL A 916 -32.96 116.44 -31.78
C VAL A 916 -34.06 116.87 -32.75
N PRO A 917 -33.80 116.86 -34.08
CA PRO A 917 -34.73 117.37 -35.09
C PRO A 917 -35.77 116.35 -35.60
N LEU A 918 -35.79 115.10 -35.11
CA LEU A 918 -36.67 114.04 -35.63
C LEU A 918 -37.32 113.20 -34.50
N THR A 919 -38.63 112.98 -34.63
CA THR A 919 -39.42 112.02 -33.83
C THR A 919 -38.88 110.60 -34.02
N GLY A 920 -38.82 109.80 -32.95
CA GLY A 920 -38.29 108.43 -32.98
C GLY A 920 -36.76 108.34 -33.04
N SER A 921 -36.04 109.43 -32.76
CA SER A 921 -34.57 109.44 -32.79
C SER A 921 -33.95 108.54 -31.70
N PRO A 922 -32.83 107.84 -31.99
CA PRO A 922 -32.02 107.17 -30.99
C PRO A 922 -30.84 108.02 -30.48
N THR A 923 -30.63 109.23 -31.01
CA THR A 923 -29.46 110.10 -30.72
C THR A 923 -29.76 111.60 -30.88
N GLN A 924 -28.96 112.45 -30.22
CA GLN A 924 -28.92 113.92 -30.39
C GLN A 924 -27.72 114.38 -31.26
N THR A 925 -27.79 115.61 -31.78
CA THR A 925 -26.86 116.18 -32.79
C THR A 925 -26.25 117.52 -32.33
N PRO A 926 -24.92 117.75 -32.38
CA PRO A 926 -24.31 119.03 -31.99
C PRO A 926 -24.52 120.17 -33.00
N CYS A 927 -24.60 121.41 -32.52
CA CYS A 927 -24.70 122.62 -33.35
C CYS A 927 -23.42 122.89 -34.19
N GLU A 928 -23.57 123.42 -35.41
CA GLU A 928 -22.45 123.71 -36.32
C GLU A 928 -21.73 125.04 -36.01
N ARG A 929 -20.51 125.19 -36.52
CA ARG A 929 -19.69 126.42 -36.35
C ARG A 929 -20.37 127.61 -37.01
N GLY A 930 -20.31 128.77 -36.36
CA GLY A 930 -21.14 129.93 -36.69
C GLY A 930 -22.51 129.93 -35.99
N THR A 931 -22.89 128.83 -35.31
CA THR A 931 -24.15 128.69 -34.56
C THR A 931 -23.89 128.16 -33.14
N TYR A 932 -24.85 128.35 -32.22
CA TYR A 932 -24.80 127.87 -30.84
C TYR A 932 -26.21 127.53 -30.31
N GLN A 933 -26.31 126.82 -29.18
CA GLN A 933 -27.59 126.58 -28.48
C GLN A 933 -27.37 126.50 -26.96
N GLU A 934 -28.17 127.23 -26.18
CA GLU A 934 -27.99 127.40 -24.73
C GLU A 934 -29.00 126.63 -23.86
N MET A 935 -30.04 126.02 -24.46
CA MET A 935 -31.10 125.31 -23.73
C MET A 935 -31.18 123.80 -24.04
N TRP A 936 -31.75 123.05 -23.09
CA TRP A 936 -32.07 121.62 -23.19
C TRP A 936 -33.30 121.34 -24.08
N ALA A 937 -33.46 120.10 -24.53
CA ALA A 937 -34.61 119.58 -25.29
C ALA A 937 -34.94 120.35 -26.59
N GLN A 938 -33.95 121.00 -27.21
CA GLN A 938 -34.15 121.80 -28.41
C GLN A 938 -34.13 120.96 -29.69
N ALA A 939 -34.76 121.50 -30.75
CA ALA A 939 -34.84 120.88 -32.07
C ALA A 939 -33.94 121.55 -33.13
N GLU A 940 -33.40 122.75 -32.87
CA GLU A 940 -32.59 123.56 -33.79
C GLU A 940 -31.55 124.44 -33.03
N CYS A 941 -30.64 125.12 -33.76
CA CYS A 941 -29.55 125.97 -33.26
C CYS A 941 -29.63 127.43 -33.78
N ILE A 942 -28.83 128.35 -33.21
CA ILE A 942 -28.96 129.82 -33.38
C ILE A 942 -27.67 130.45 -33.94
N ASP A 943 -27.76 131.30 -34.96
CA ASP A 943 -26.63 132.01 -35.60
C ASP A 943 -25.89 133.02 -34.68
N SER A 944 -24.57 133.17 -34.90
CA SER A 944 -23.76 134.23 -34.30
C SER A 944 -24.11 135.63 -34.82
N GLN A 945 -23.89 136.67 -34.02
CA GLN A 945 -24.27 138.06 -34.35
C GLN A 945 -23.16 138.82 -35.12
N PRO A 946 -23.49 139.88 -35.89
CA PRO A 946 -22.47 140.75 -36.51
C PRO A 946 -21.57 141.39 -35.44
N GLY A 947 -20.28 141.56 -35.76
CA GLY A 947 -19.22 141.89 -34.79
C GLY A 947 -18.75 140.71 -33.92
N TYR A 948 -19.39 139.54 -34.04
CA TYR A 948 -19.11 138.30 -33.30
C TYR A 948 -18.97 137.08 -34.24
N TYR A 949 -18.43 135.99 -33.71
CA TYR A 949 -18.25 134.71 -34.41
C TYR A 949 -18.32 133.52 -33.44
N VAL A 950 -18.58 132.32 -33.99
CA VAL A 950 -18.47 131.03 -33.28
C VAL A 950 -17.53 130.11 -34.05
N SER A 951 -16.39 129.75 -33.46
CA SER A 951 -15.33 128.97 -34.12
C SER A 951 -15.37 127.46 -33.82
N THR A 952 -16.18 127.02 -32.86
CA THR A 952 -16.33 125.63 -32.41
C THR A 952 -17.76 125.12 -32.58
N SER A 953 -17.90 123.85 -32.96
CA SER A 953 -19.19 123.14 -33.02
C SER A 953 -19.55 122.58 -31.64
N GLY A 954 -20.85 122.48 -31.34
CA GLY A 954 -21.35 122.16 -29.99
C GLY A 954 -21.18 123.33 -29.00
N SER A 955 -21.11 124.57 -29.50
CA SER A 955 -20.98 125.76 -28.66
C SER A 955 -22.32 126.14 -28.00
N ASP A 956 -22.24 126.66 -26.78
CA ASP A 956 -23.32 127.31 -26.03
C ASP A 956 -23.16 128.84 -25.97
N PHE A 957 -22.10 129.41 -26.56
CA PHE A 957 -21.85 130.87 -26.63
C PHE A 957 -21.13 131.34 -27.92
N GLN A 958 -20.96 132.66 -28.06
CA GLN A 958 -20.30 133.38 -29.17
C GLN A 958 -19.23 134.39 -28.70
N THR A 959 -18.27 134.74 -29.57
CA THR A 959 -17.05 135.53 -29.25
C THR A 959 -16.91 136.78 -30.14
N ALA A 960 -16.40 137.90 -29.62
CA ALA A 960 -16.29 139.18 -30.35
C ALA A 960 -15.05 139.28 -31.27
N CYS A 961 -15.10 140.18 -32.26
CA CYS A 961 -13.95 140.54 -33.12
C CYS A 961 -12.96 141.52 -32.46
N ASP A 962 -11.67 141.41 -32.76
CA ASP A 962 -10.61 142.28 -32.23
C ASP A 962 -10.29 143.48 -33.13
N ALA A 963 -9.74 144.56 -32.55
CA ALA A 963 -9.36 145.78 -33.28
C ALA A 963 -8.33 145.49 -34.40
N GLY A 964 -8.42 146.20 -35.52
CA GLY A 964 -7.81 145.82 -36.79
C GLY A 964 -8.67 144.87 -37.64
N THR A 965 -9.71 144.27 -37.05
CA THR A 965 -10.68 143.39 -37.73
C THR A 965 -12.13 143.80 -37.46
N TYR A 966 -13.04 143.42 -38.37
CA TYR A 966 -14.49 143.70 -38.26
C TYR A 966 -15.32 142.52 -38.79
N GLN A 967 -16.62 142.46 -38.45
CA GLN A 967 -17.55 141.53 -39.10
C GLN A 967 -18.93 142.18 -39.30
N ASP A 968 -19.35 142.27 -40.55
CA ASP A 968 -20.57 142.93 -41.03
C ASP A 968 -21.77 141.97 -41.16
N VAL A 969 -21.57 140.65 -41.04
CA VAL A 969 -22.62 139.63 -41.27
C VAL A 969 -22.72 138.62 -40.11
N ALA A 970 -23.95 138.21 -39.78
CA ALA A 970 -24.27 137.14 -38.83
C ALA A 970 -23.85 135.75 -39.33
N GLY A 971 -23.80 134.74 -38.45
CA GLY A 971 -23.49 133.34 -38.75
C GLY A 971 -22.08 133.17 -39.33
N LYS A 972 -21.05 133.62 -38.59
CA LYS A 972 -19.65 133.64 -39.05
C LYS A 972 -18.71 132.97 -38.07
N MET A 973 -17.59 132.50 -38.60
CA MET A 973 -16.58 131.70 -37.87
C MET A 973 -15.27 132.46 -37.60
N SER A 974 -15.13 133.67 -38.15
CA SER A 974 -13.98 134.56 -37.99
C SER A 974 -14.36 135.99 -38.39
N CYS A 975 -13.44 136.93 -38.17
CA CYS A 975 -13.55 138.33 -38.55
C CYS A 975 -12.81 138.60 -39.87
N LYS A 976 -13.06 139.75 -40.49
CA LYS A 976 -12.36 140.28 -41.68
C LYS A 976 -11.31 141.28 -41.23
N GLU A 977 -10.11 141.23 -41.80
CA GLU A 977 -9.10 142.27 -41.61
C GLU A 977 -9.49 143.58 -42.31
N ALA A 978 -8.95 144.71 -41.84
CA ALA A 978 -9.04 145.99 -42.56
C ALA A 978 -8.29 145.93 -43.90
N ASP A 979 -8.87 146.50 -44.96
CA ASP A 979 -8.32 146.52 -46.32
C ASP A 979 -7.06 147.40 -46.46
N VAL A 980 -6.38 147.27 -47.60
CA VAL A 980 -5.29 148.18 -47.99
C VAL A 980 -5.78 149.64 -48.02
N ASP A 981 -4.93 150.54 -47.50
CA ASP A 981 -5.23 151.93 -47.20
C ASP A 981 -6.48 152.13 -46.29
N HIS A 982 -6.85 151.15 -45.46
CA HIS A 982 -7.92 151.24 -44.47
C HIS A 982 -7.53 150.67 -43.08
N PHE A 983 -8.12 151.21 -42.01
CA PHE A 983 -7.89 150.81 -40.62
C PHE A 983 -9.20 150.62 -39.83
N VAL A 984 -9.10 149.87 -38.72
CA VAL A 984 -10.18 149.64 -37.74
C VAL A 984 -9.63 149.85 -36.34
N ALA A 985 -10.21 150.78 -35.56
CA ALA A 985 -9.63 151.24 -34.29
C ALA A 985 -10.07 150.47 -33.02
N GLU A 986 -11.25 149.84 -33.04
CA GLU A 986 -11.89 149.22 -31.85
C GLU A 986 -12.41 147.81 -32.15
N SER A 987 -12.66 147.03 -31.09
CA SER A 987 -13.21 145.67 -31.17
C SER A 987 -14.73 145.64 -31.36
N ALA A 988 -15.26 144.48 -31.77
CA ALA A 988 -16.65 144.26 -32.20
C ALA A 988 -17.11 145.18 -33.36
N ALA A 989 -16.17 145.75 -34.11
CA ALA A 989 -16.47 146.61 -35.24
C ALA A 989 -17.21 145.88 -36.38
N THR A 990 -17.98 146.65 -37.16
CA THR A 990 -18.72 146.17 -38.33
C THR A 990 -18.37 146.92 -39.62
N ASN A 991 -17.33 147.77 -39.61
CA ASN A 991 -16.87 148.58 -40.75
C ASN A 991 -15.42 149.10 -40.53
N GLN A 992 -14.81 149.72 -41.56
CA GLN A 992 -13.45 150.26 -41.64
C GLN A 992 -13.38 151.72 -42.17
N GLU A 993 -12.26 152.43 -41.96
CA GLU A 993 -12.00 153.84 -42.38
C GLU A 993 -10.67 153.99 -43.17
N MET A 994 -10.47 155.04 -43.98
CA MET A 994 -9.39 155.13 -45.01
C MET A 994 -8.16 156.01 -44.62
N CYS A 995 -6.91 155.55 -44.87
CA CYS A 995 -5.64 156.35 -44.81
C CYS A 995 -5.72 157.52 -45.85
N LYS A 996 -4.97 158.63 -45.64
CA LYS A 996 -5.08 159.88 -46.44
C LYS A 996 -3.89 160.13 -47.38
N ASP A 997 -4.14 160.97 -48.38
CA ASP A 997 -3.24 161.31 -49.49
C ASP A 997 -1.79 161.62 -49.03
N GLY A 998 -0.82 160.89 -49.57
CA GLY A 998 0.60 160.97 -49.20
C GLY A 998 1.09 159.94 -48.15
N SER A 999 0.19 159.17 -47.54
CA SER A 999 0.51 157.98 -46.73
C SER A 999 -0.11 156.72 -47.35
N THR A 1000 0.62 155.60 -47.35
CA THR A 1000 0.16 154.31 -47.90
C THR A 1000 0.23 153.21 -46.84
N GLN A 1001 -0.64 152.21 -46.94
CA GLN A 1001 -0.66 151.04 -46.07
C GLN A 1001 -0.45 149.76 -46.88
N PRO A 1002 0.77 149.20 -46.92
CA PRO A 1002 1.09 148.09 -47.84
C PRO A 1002 0.53 146.72 -47.41
N ALA A 1003 -0.14 146.60 -46.26
CA ALA A 1003 -0.70 145.36 -45.75
C ALA A 1003 -2.01 145.56 -44.97
N MET A 1004 -2.85 144.52 -44.98
CA MET A 1004 -4.17 144.45 -44.34
C MET A 1004 -4.08 144.29 -42.81
N GLY A 1005 -5.23 144.41 -42.13
CA GLY A 1005 -5.41 144.07 -40.70
C GLY A 1005 -4.83 145.10 -39.73
N GLN A 1006 -4.37 146.24 -40.24
CA GLN A 1006 -3.57 147.19 -39.49
C GLN A 1006 -4.39 148.34 -38.90
N ILE A 1007 -3.94 148.83 -37.74
CA ILE A 1007 -4.54 149.96 -37.01
C ILE A 1007 -3.92 151.33 -37.38
N ASN A 1008 -2.82 151.33 -38.15
CA ASN A 1008 -2.18 152.49 -38.80
C ASN A 1008 -1.11 152.01 -39.83
N CYS A 1009 -0.40 152.93 -40.50
CA CYS A 1009 0.35 152.74 -41.75
C CYS A 1009 1.65 151.76 -41.74
N ILE A 1010 1.71 150.38 -41.77
CA ILE A 1010 2.94 149.53 -41.38
C ILE A 1010 3.40 148.25 -42.23
N GLU A 1011 4.38 147.41 -41.77
CA GLU A 1011 5.30 146.45 -42.53
C GLU A 1011 5.46 144.93 -42.02
N SER A 1012 6.45 144.11 -42.53
CA SER A 1012 6.71 142.61 -42.34
C SER A 1012 8.21 142.19 -42.03
N ASP A 1013 8.86 140.97 -42.05
CA ASP A 1013 8.78 139.52 -42.54
C ASP A 1013 9.77 138.59 -41.68
N THR A 1014 10.25 137.29 -41.78
CA THR A 1014 10.39 136.09 -42.71
C THR A 1014 10.49 134.70 -41.92
N SER A 1015 11.15 133.57 -42.35
CA SER A 1015 11.03 132.16 -41.77
C SER A 1015 12.28 131.12 -41.81
N PRO A 1016 12.24 129.74 -41.98
CA PRO A 1016 12.95 128.71 -41.09
C PRO A 1016 13.74 127.47 -41.70
N VAL A 1017 14.41 126.54 -40.92
CA VAL A 1017 15.13 125.31 -41.46
C VAL A 1017 15.59 124.08 -40.52
N PHE A 1018 15.61 122.81 -41.05
CA PHE A 1018 16.44 121.53 -40.85
C PHE A 1018 16.70 120.62 -39.55
N VAL A 1019 16.85 119.27 -39.79
CA VAL A 1019 17.80 118.21 -39.23
C VAL A 1019 17.57 117.36 -37.90
N MET A 1020 18.23 116.16 -37.73
CA MET A 1020 18.44 115.21 -36.54
C MET A 1020 17.33 114.21 -36.07
N GLY A 1021 17.51 113.14 -35.22
CA GLY A 1021 18.61 112.67 -34.29
C GLY A 1021 18.73 111.14 -33.90
N ALA A 1022 19.06 110.74 -32.63
CA ALA A 1022 19.76 109.46 -32.19
C ALA A 1022 19.54 109.04 -30.67
N ALA A 1023 19.97 107.94 -29.96
CA ALA A 1023 20.54 106.53 -30.17
C ALA A 1023 20.79 105.73 -28.80
N ALA A 1024 21.44 104.52 -28.80
CA ALA A 1024 22.14 103.74 -27.67
C ALA A 1024 21.33 102.64 -26.81
N VAL A 1025 21.80 101.67 -25.94
CA VAL A 1025 23.12 101.04 -25.49
C VAL A 1025 23.05 99.76 -24.51
N VAL A 1026 24.02 98.78 -24.54
CA VAL A 1026 24.60 97.82 -23.47
C VAL A 1026 23.90 96.47 -22.95
N ALA A 1027 24.58 95.64 -22.09
CA ALA A 1027 24.48 94.16 -21.75
C ALA A 1027 25.25 93.78 -20.39
N VAL A 1028 25.44 92.59 -19.70
CA VAL A 1028 25.04 91.11 -19.62
C VAL A 1028 25.79 90.32 -18.42
N VAL A 1029 25.66 88.97 -18.20
CA VAL A 1029 26.50 87.93 -17.41
C VAL A 1029 26.09 87.53 -15.92
N VAL A 1030 26.03 86.25 -15.40
CA VAL A 1030 26.24 84.83 -15.90
C VAL A 1030 25.47 83.68 -15.15
N LEU A 1031 25.36 82.53 -15.86
CA LEU A 1031 24.87 81.11 -15.70
C LEU A 1031 25.08 80.30 -14.36
N ILE A 1032 24.64 79.02 -14.13
CA ILE A 1032 24.50 77.81 -15.00
C ILE A 1032 23.66 76.59 -14.43
N LEU A 1033 23.04 75.78 -15.34
CA LEU A 1033 22.60 74.33 -15.32
C LEU A 1033 21.66 73.64 -14.26
N VAL A 1034 20.59 72.97 -14.76
CA VAL A 1034 20.25 71.49 -14.76
C VAL A 1034 18.74 71.31 -15.09
N TYR A 1035 18.34 71.02 -16.34
CA TYR A 1035 17.96 69.69 -16.93
C TYR A 1035 16.77 68.96 -16.24
N THR A 1036 15.51 68.89 -16.73
CA THR A 1036 14.85 68.41 -18.01
C THR A 1036 14.91 66.89 -18.24
N GLN A 1037 13.92 66.15 -18.79
CA GLN A 1037 12.50 66.33 -19.23
C GLN A 1037 11.86 64.90 -19.41
N SER A 1038 10.56 64.59 -19.20
CA SER A 1038 9.32 64.83 -19.99
C SER A 1038 9.04 63.86 -21.18
N GLN A 1039 7.79 63.82 -21.68
CA GLN A 1039 7.22 63.08 -22.84
C GLN A 1039 6.91 61.56 -22.63
N LYS A 1040 5.88 60.91 -23.21
CA LYS A 1040 4.50 61.31 -23.62
C LYS A 1040 3.63 60.09 -24.07
N LYS A 1041 2.30 60.24 -23.95
CA LYS A 1041 1.17 59.76 -24.81
C LYS A 1041 0.86 58.27 -25.11
N GLU A 1042 -0.45 57.98 -24.92
CA GLU A 1042 -1.38 57.21 -25.79
C GLU A 1042 -1.41 55.65 -25.79
N ALA A 1043 -2.58 55.12 -26.18
CA ALA A 1043 -3.03 53.73 -26.01
C ALA A 1043 -3.81 53.23 -27.25
N PRO A 1044 -4.12 51.91 -27.39
CA PRO A 1044 -5.52 51.50 -27.14
C PRO A 1044 -5.76 50.03 -26.66
N LYS A 1045 -6.98 49.79 -26.12
CA LYS A 1045 -7.86 48.58 -26.21
C LYS A 1045 -7.20 47.17 -26.33
N ARG A 1046 -7.61 46.12 -25.60
CA ARG A 1046 -8.99 45.63 -25.32
C ARG A 1046 -8.99 44.47 -24.27
N ARG A 1047 -10.14 44.22 -23.60
CA ARG A 1047 -10.60 43.02 -22.81
C ARG A 1047 -9.69 41.75 -22.76
N LYS A 1048 -9.60 40.95 -21.67
CA LYS A 1048 -10.69 40.49 -20.76
C LYS A 1048 -10.16 39.72 -19.50
N LYS A 1049 -10.89 39.83 -18.37
CA LYS A 1049 -11.04 38.88 -17.23
C LYS A 1049 -9.82 38.38 -16.37
N ILE A 1050 -9.86 38.79 -15.10
CA ILE A 1050 -9.86 37.95 -13.85
C ILE A 1050 -8.51 37.34 -13.37
N ASP A 1051 -8.10 37.81 -12.19
CA ASP A 1051 -7.10 37.28 -11.26
C ASP A 1051 -7.54 35.90 -10.68
N THR A 1052 -6.73 35.10 -9.98
CA THR A 1052 -6.03 35.44 -8.72
C THR A 1052 -4.79 34.56 -8.51
N GLU A 1053 -3.65 35.24 -8.27
CA GLU A 1053 -2.48 34.89 -7.44
C GLU A 1053 -1.83 33.48 -7.50
N LEU A 1054 -0.50 33.35 -7.60
CA LEU A 1054 0.52 33.61 -6.56
C LEU A 1054 0.26 32.84 -5.24
N GLY A 1055 1.23 32.15 -4.64
CA GLY A 1055 2.62 31.95 -5.06
C GLY A 1055 3.33 30.82 -4.30
N HIS A 1056 4.52 30.45 -4.79
CA HIS A 1056 5.47 29.54 -4.14
C HIS A 1056 5.89 30.04 -2.73
N LEU A 1057 6.41 29.24 -1.79
CA LEU A 1057 7.26 28.04 -1.91
C LEU A 1057 7.31 27.22 -0.58
N GLY A 1058 7.68 25.94 -0.61
CA GLY A 1058 8.29 25.22 0.54
C GLY A 1058 7.40 24.26 1.37
N VAL A 1059 7.92 23.19 1.99
CA VAL A 1059 8.40 21.94 1.33
C VAL A 1059 8.39 20.71 2.30
N GLN A 1060 7.91 19.57 1.78
CA GLN A 1060 8.11 18.16 2.22
C GLN A 1060 7.51 17.53 3.52
N LYS A 1061 7.17 16.23 3.31
CA LYS A 1061 7.05 15.05 4.23
C LYS A 1061 5.85 14.92 5.20
N GLY A 1062 5.27 13.71 5.20
CA GLY A 1062 4.36 13.18 6.23
C GLY A 1062 2.92 12.89 5.78
N LYS A 1063 2.55 11.62 5.56
CA LYS A 1063 1.14 11.16 5.41
C LYS A 1063 0.96 9.75 5.99
N GLY A 1064 0.01 9.57 6.92
CA GLY A 1064 -0.40 8.22 7.34
C GLY A 1064 -1.40 8.09 8.50
N ARG A 1065 -2.70 7.92 8.18
CA ARG A 1065 -3.77 7.30 9.03
C ARG A 1065 -4.17 8.07 10.33
N LYS A 1066 -5.37 7.94 10.93
CA LYS A 1066 -6.67 7.37 10.50
C LYS A 1066 -7.87 8.00 11.27
N ARG A 1067 -8.92 8.35 10.50
CA ARG A 1067 -10.37 8.60 10.80
C ARG A 1067 -10.97 8.43 12.22
N ARG A 1068 -12.01 9.25 12.48
CA ARG A 1068 -13.24 8.84 13.22
C ARG A 1068 -14.54 8.89 12.35
N ARG A 1069 -15.67 9.44 12.82
CA ARG A 1069 -17.04 9.15 12.28
C ARG A 1069 -17.45 9.95 11.02
N ARG A 1070 -18.41 9.58 10.14
CA ARG A 1070 -19.65 8.74 10.09
C ARG A 1070 -20.96 9.43 10.55
N PRO A 1071 -22.16 9.10 10.00
CA PRO A 1071 -22.50 8.28 8.79
C PRO A 1071 -23.46 9.04 7.81
N PRO A 1072 -24.05 8.45 6.72
CA PRO A 1072 -23.98 7.08 6.13
C PRO A 1072 -23.48 7.14 4.64
N GLU A 1073 -23.84 6.37 3.59
CA GLU A 1073 -24.47 5.03 3.38
C GLU A 1073 -23.73 4.26 2.22
N GLY A 1074 -24.21 3.87 1.00
CA GLY A 1074 -25.50 4.12 0.31
C GLY A 1074 -25.87 3.40 -1.02
N LYS A 1075 -25.07 2.45 -1.56
CA LYS A 1075 -25.47 1.45 -2.61
C LYS A 1075 -25.74 2.00 -4.04
N ARG A 1076 -25.65 1.27 -5.18
CA ARG A 1076 -25.45 -0.16 -5.63
C ARG A 1076 -24.97 -0.11 -7.13
N ARG A 1077 -24.41 -1.09 -7.88
CA ARG A 1077 -23.44 -2.21 -7.68
C ARG A 1077 -23.10 -2.97 -9.02
N LYS A 1078 -22.40 -2.42 -10.05
CA LYS A 1078 -22.02 -3.19 -11.29
C LYS A 1078 -20.59 -3.01 -11.88
N ARG A 1079 -19.83 -4.12 -11.84
CA ARG A 1079 -18.75 -4.73 -12.69
C ARG A 1079 -17.65 -3.91 -13.46
N PRO A 1080 -16.38 -4.38 -13.41
CA PRO A 1080 -15.28 -4.09 -14.36
C PRO A 1080 -14.74 -5.35 -15.11
N PRO A 1081 -13.73 -5.20 -16.00
CA PRO A 1081 -12.77 -6.29 -16.30
C PRO A 1081 -11.26 -5.89 -16.31
N GLU A 1082 -10.42 -6.82 -15.80
CA GLU A 1082 -9.03 -7.21 -16.13
C GLU A 1082 -7.83 -6.25 -16.40
N GLY A 1083 -6.64 -6.71 -15.97
CA GLY A 1083 -5.28 -6.33 -16.43
C GLY A 1083 -4.41 -7.61 -16.60
N LYS A 1084 -3.43 -7.71 -17.51
CA LYS A 1084 -2.08 -7.07 -17.53
C LYS A 1084 -1.22 -7.43 -16.30
N ARG A 1085 0.05 -7.91 -16.36
CA ARG A 1085 1.07 -8.23 -17.42
C ARG A 1085 2.03 -9.32 -16.86
N ARG A 1086 2.53 -10.32 -17.61
CA ARG A 1086 3.80 -10.43 -18.40
C ARG A 1086 5.14 -9.99 -17.73
N ARG A 1087 6.22 -10.78 -17.97
CA ARG A 1087 7.57 -10.86 -17.33
C ARG A 1087 8.74 -10.29 -18.19
N ARG A 1088 9.97 -10.26 -17.59
CA ARG A 1088 11.34 -10.36 -18.19
C ARG A 1088 11.82 -9.17 -19.07
N PRO A 1089 13.10 -9.13 -19.56
CA PRO A 1089 14.32 -9.94 -19.29
C PRO A 1089 15.20 -9.25 -18.19
N PRO A 1090 16.55 -9.38 -18.04
CA PRO A 1090 17.60 -10.30 -18.59
C PRO A 1090 18.35 -11.04 -17.44
N ASN A 1091 19.69 -11.24 -17.41
CA ASN A 1091 20.48 -12.26 -18.16
C ASN A 1091 21.58 -12.88 -17.25
N GLU A 1092 22.03 -14.10 -17.63
CA GLU A 1092 23.33 -14.78 -17.47
C GLU A 1092 24.15 -14.66 -16.14
N ASP A 1093 24.83 -15.70 -15.67
CA ASP A 1093 25.02 -17.07 -16.22
C ASP A 1093 24.17 -18.14 -15.51
#